data_AF-A0A954L2P6-F1
#
_entry.id   AF-A0A954L2P6-F1
#
_cell.length_a   1.000
_cell.length_b   1.000
_cell.length_c   1.000
_cell.angle_alpha   90.00
_cell.angle_beta   90.00
_cell.angle_gamma   90.00
#
_symmetry.space_group_name_H-M   'P 1'
#
loop_
_entity.id
_entity.type
_entity.pdbx_description
1 polymer ?
#
loop_
_entity_poly.entity_id
_entity_poly.type
_entity_poly.pdbx_seq_one_letter_code
_entity_poly.pdbx_strand_id
1 'polypeptide(L)'
;DFSGLPIRKIEQYFSHSAVGLGAKAQRCYYLAKRLGERDGEFWKKALVSYLQSGIPVVVPVEMSKMATVFSQLPEHIRPRSGSGGHCVLAVGLSECGRSVLVNDPATFPFLRVDIDELYGLADLRAKSGSQIMIPVSPCRDTTPLLDGNDGSIAAGLLEAAYAAQVKANKLLSVSEFANCAWLLLKVTSSTVRDLKIMQTNWWCSVPEETISKIERGLYNAGFEWVWVQYARMTDGGVSCWIWDATKFSHKWIGHVGESGALKLESGCPRRKLSCGDSSGGTNTYSEVVPSAELLSLDTAVISSFSCSGHRMSAIIEKSWDVKHGVELYVFMQPDVDWILRKRIGYTGRSVDAVQSMADFADRRVAKQVVRSLRTDVHRVVALATFIPEICCPVDSDRGKLASRAIHFLSLLAIEISSEQRKKENRRQLRAIELVAGSRIQDVFSCIQPDVPYPKLIAKIAPDDELPGNVIGNLLRGISPKLTEELNAREVCWCFELEPGPLNALRDEETLVRFRKEFDKTRQGIKLPLLGFNLDIAHWRIAGIKPESVLSMDEGEIGKRIGHCHAAGHDERAHFGDVKIVAADKAVFSPWLEVVKKISAQKERCVPFSQCVSLEFEAARDTREVEASADILRRWILKSTQDDS
;
A
#
# COMPACT_ATOMS: atom_id res chain seq x y z
N ASP A 1 -9.67 9.80 -36.75
CA ASP A 1 -10.54 8.64 -37.06
C ASP A 1 -10.24 7.46 -36.16
N PHE A 2 -11.10 7.19 -35.18
CA PHE A 2 -11.12 5.94 -34.41
C PHE A 2 -12.10 4.90 -34.98
N SER A 3 -12.84 5.27 -36.03
CA SER A 3 -13.78 4.43 -36.76
C SER A 3 -13.06 3.29 -37.49
N GLY A 4 -13.36 2.04 -37.10
CA GLY A 4 -12.88 0.84 -37.79
C GLY A 4 -11.59 0.21 -37.24
N LEU A 5 -11.09 0.60 -36.07
CA LEU A 5 -10.00 -0.15 -35.42
C LEU A 5 -10.45 -1.59 -35.08
N PRO A 6 -9.70 -2.63 -35.47
CA PRO A 6 -9.96 -4.00 -35.01
C PRO A 6 -9.89 -4.08 -33.48
N ILE A 7 -10.72 -4.92 -32.85
CA ILE A 7 -10.81 -5.08 -31.39
C ILE A 7 -9.43 -5.20 -30.71
N ARG A 8 -8.52 -6.01 -31.27
CA ARG A 8 -7.14 -6.16 -30.77
C ARG A 8 -6.33 -4.86 -30.72
N LYS A 9 -6.61 -3.90 -31.61
CA LYS A 9 -5.99 -2.57 -31.62
C LYS A 9 -6.59 -1.63 -30.59
N ILE A 10 -7.87 -1.82 -30.25
CA ILE A 10 -8.53 -1.09 -29.15
C ILE A 10 -7.93 -1.55 -27.81
N GLU A 11 -7.84 -2.87 -27.59
CA GLU A 11 -7.15 -3.45 -26.42
C GLU A 11 -5.69 -2.95 -26.32
N GLN A 12 -4.92 -3.05 -27.42
CA GLN A 12 -3.53 -2.58 -27.46
C GLN A 12 -3.38 -1.08 -27.17
N TYR A 13 -4.32 -0.25 -27.60
CA TYR A 13 -4.28 1.20 -27.37
C TYR A 13 -4.50 1.55 -25.90
N PHE A 14 -5.57 1.03 -25.28
CA PHE A 14 -5.88 1.36 -23.90
C PHE A 14 -4.86 0.79 -22.92
N SER A 15 -4.36 -0.43 -23.16
CA SER A 15 -3.27 -1.06 -22.39
C SER A 15 -1.87 -0.50 -22.68
N HIS A 16 -1.76 0.57 -23.48
CA HIS A 16 -0.47 1.24 -23.69
C HIS A 16 -0.05 2.02 -22.42
N SER A 17 1.23 1.97 -22.06
CA SER A 17 1.75 2.57 -20.82
C SER A 17 1.51 4.07 -20.69
N ALA A 18 1.48 4.80 -21.81
CA ALA A 18 1.15 6.23 -21.83
C ALA A 18 -0.35 6.56 -21.68
N VAL A 19 -1.24 5.56 -21.83
CA VAL A 19 -2.70 5.71 -21.61
C VAL A 19 -3.07 5.25 -20.20
N GLY A 20 -2.42 4.21 -19.67
CA GLY A 20 -2.54 3.82 -18.26
C GLY A 20 -3.89 3.20 -17.88
N LEU A 21 -4.61 2.64 -18.85
CA LEU A 21 -5.92 2.00 -18.67
C LEU A 21 -5.82 0.50 -19.00
N GLY A 22 -6.83 -0.27 -18.59
CA GLY A 22 -6.97 -1.67 -18.93
C GLY A 22 -8.21 -1.86 -19.80
N ALA A 23 -8.06 -2.46 -20.98
CA ALA A 23 -9.21 -2.81 -21.82
C ALA A 23 -9.02 -4.23 -22.36
N LYS A 24 -10.00 -5.10 -22.10
CA LYS A 24 -9.99 -6.49 -22.55
C LYS A 24 -11.35 -6.86 -23.12
N ALA A 25 -11.37 -7.38 -24.33
CA ALA A 25 -12.59 -7.71 -25.02
C ALA A 25 -13.25 -8.94 -24.42
N GLN A 26 -14.52 -8.81 -24.06
CA GLN A 26 -15.34 -9.86 -23.45
C GLN A 26 -16.35 -10.38 -24.46
N ARG A 27 -16.53 -11.70 -24.50
CA ARG A 27 -17.52 -12.38 -25.35
C ARG A 27 -18.66 -12.91 -24.48
N CYS A 28 -19.86 -12.38 -24.63
CA CYS A 28 -20.99 -12.72 -23.77
C CYS A 28 -21.55 -14.15 -24.03
N TYR A 29 -21.55 -14.58 -25.29
CA TYR A 29 -22.13 -15.85 -25.76
C TYR A 29 -21.76 -17.10 -24.95
N TYR A 30 -20.47 -17.29 -24.63
CA TYR A 30 -20.02 -18.49 -23.94
C TYR A 30 -20.49 -18.53 -22.48
N LEU A 31 -20.56 -17.39 -21.78
CA LEU A 31 -21.12 -17.35 -20.42
C LEU A 31 -22.65 -17.43 -20.45
N ALA A 32 -23.33 -16.75 -21.38
CA ALA A 32 -24.78 -16.88 -21.53
C ALA A 32 -25.20 -18.35 -21.69
N LYS A 33 -24.51 -19.09 -22.57
CA LYS A 33 -24.74 -20.53 -22.77
C LYS A 33 -24.43 -21.37 -21.51
N ARG A 34 -23.39 -21.02 -20.74
CA ARG A 34 -23.04 -21.71 -19.47
C ARG A 34 -24.07 -21.46 -18.37
N LEU A 35 -24.70 -20.29 -18.37
CA LEU A 35 -25.68 -19.85 -17.37
C LEU A 35 -27.14 -20.14 -17.77
N GLY A 36 -27.38 -20.69 -18.97
CA GLY A 36 -28.73 -20.97 -19.48
C GLY A 36 -29.52 -19.72 -19.89
N GLU A 37 -28.86 -18.57 -20.04
CA GLU A 37 -29.51 -17.32 -20.44
C GLU A 37 -29.52 -17.10 -21.95
N ARG A 38 -30.48 -16.30 -22.42
CA ARG A 38 -30.46 -15.78 -23.81
C ARG A 38 -29.33 -14.76 -23.93
N ASP A 39 -28.45 -14.94 -24.92
CA ASP A 39 -27.23 -14.13 -25.11
C ASP A 39 -27.51 -12.61 -25.07
N GLY A 40 -28.62 -12.18 -25.68
CA GLY A 40 -29.04 -10.78 -25.63
C GLY A 40 -29.40 -10.27 -24.23
N GLU A 41 -30.13 -11.03 -23.42
CA GLU A 41 -30.45 -10.61 -22.05
C GLU A 41 -29.20 -10.56 -21.17
N PHE A 42 -28.30 -11.52 -21.35
CA PHE A 42 -27.03 -11.57 -20.63
C PHE A 42 -26.09 -10.41 -21.02
N TRP A 43 -25.99 -10.08 -22.31
CA TRP A 43 -25.21 -8.92 -22.77
C TRP A 43 -25.73 -7.60 -22.19
N LYS A 44 -27.06 -7.39 -22.20
CA LYS A 44 -27.69 -6.19 -21.63
C LYS A 44 -27.40 -6.06 -20.14
N LYS A 45 -27.58 -7.14 -19.37
CA LYS A 45 -27.25 -7.20 -17.93
C LYS A 45 -25.79 -6.85 -17.67
N ALA A 46 -24.87 -7.42 -18.44
CA ALA A 46 -23.43 -7.14 -18.31
C ALA A 46 -23.09 -5.67 -18.60
N LEU A 47 -23.65 -5.08 -19.66
CA LEU A 47 -23.45 -3.66 -19.99
C LEU A 47 -23.98 -2.76 -18.86
N VAL A 48 -25.21 -3.01 -18.38
CA VAL A 48 -25.79 -2.30 -17.24
C VAL A 48 -24.88 -2.40 -16.00
N SER A 49 -24.34 -3.59 -15.72
CA SER A 49 -23.50 -3.84 -14.54
C SER A 49 -22.21 -3.02 -14.57
N TYR A 50 -21.53 -2.94 -15.73
CA TYR A 50 -20.32 -2.13 -15.87
C TYR A 50 -20.62 -0.64 -15.69
N LEU A 51 -21.67 -0.13 -16.32
CA LEU A 51 -22.04 1.28 -16.24
C LEU A 51 -22.53 1.68 -14.84
N GLN A 52 -23.26 0.82 -14.14
CA GLN A 52 -23.64 1.01 -12.73
C GLN A 52 -22.42 1.01 -11.80
N SER A 53 -21.35 0.31 -12.17
CA SER A 53 -20.08 0.28 -11.43
C SER A 53 -19.15 1.45 -11.79
N GLY A 54 -19.61 2.42 -12.60
CA GLY A 54 -18.81 3.55 -13.06
C GLY A 54 -17.72 3.19 -14.08
N ILE A 55 -17.78 2.00 -14.70
CA ILE A 55 -16.79 1.51 -15.66
C ILE A 55 -17.30 1.79 -17.09
N PRO A 56 -16.63 2.66 -17.87
CA PRO A 56 -16.98 2.89 -19.28
C PRO A 56 -16.79 1.62 -20.12
N VAL A 57 -17.62 1.44 -21.14
CA VAL A 57 -17.59 0.26 -22.02
C VAL A 57 -17.53 0.69 -23.47
N VAL A 58 -16.49 0.28 -24.20
CA VAL A 58 -16.46 0.42 -25.67
C VAL A 58 -17.32 -0.68 -26.28
N VAL A 59 -18.31 -0.28 -27.07
CA VAL A 59 -19.24 -1.14 -27.79
C VAL A 59 -18.94 -1.04 -29.29
N PRO A 60 -18.46 -2.11 -29.94
CA PRO A 60 -18.39 -2.19 -31.40
C PRO A 60 -19.80 -2.19 -32.01
N VAL A 61 -20.06 -1.31 -32.97
CA VAL A 61 -21.38 -1.11 -33.60
C VAL A 61 -21.26 -0.99 -35.13
N GLU A 62 -22.33 -1.26 -35.85
CA GLU A 62 -22.38 -1.07 -37.31
C GLU A 62 -22.84 0.35 -37.66
N MET A 63 -21.99 1.14 -38.33
CA MET A 63 -22.30 2.53 -38.69
C MET A 63 -23.58 2.65 -39.56
N SER A 64 -23.79 1.68 -40.44
CA SER A 64 -25.00 1.59 -41.28
C SER A 64 -26.29 1.37 -40.48
N LYS A 65 -26.22 0.73 -39.30
CA LYS A 65 -27.38 0.59 -38.40
C LYS A 65 -27.58 1.84 -37.55
N MET A 66 -26.48 2.49 -37.12
CA MET A 66 -26.56 3.77 -36.40
C MET A 66 -27.31 4.83 -37.21
N ALA A 67 -27.07 4.90 -38.53
CA ALA A 67 -27.80 5.80 -39.42
C ALA A 67 -29.33 5.58 -39.42
N THR A 68 -29.80 4.35 -39.20
CA THR A 68 -31.22 4.02 -39.09
C THR A 68 -31.82 4.48 -37.76
N VAL A 69 -31.15 4.17 -36.64
CA VAL A 69 -31.58 4.60 -35.29
C VAL A 69 -31.56 6.13 -35.17
N PHE A 70 -30.56 6.79 -35.76
CA PHE A 70 -30.41 8.25 -35.77
C PHE A 70 -31.03 8.95 -36.98
N SER A 71 -31.91 8.26 -37.74
CA SER A 71 -32.65 8.85 -38.85
C SER A 71 -33.52 10.05 -38.45
N GLN A 72 -33.92 10.12 -37.18
CA GLN A 72 -34.69 11.24 -36.62
C GLN A 72 -33.84 12.50 -36.38
N LEU A 73 -32.50 12.40 -36.42
CA LEU A 73 -31.63 13.58 -36.29
C LEU A 73 -31.67 14.44 -37.58
N PRO A 74 -31.45 15.76 -37.45
CA PRO A 74 -31.33 16.66 -38.59
C PRO A 74 -30.30 16.19 -39.62
N GLU A 75 -30.60 16.40 -40.90
CA GLU A 75 -29.87 15.77 -42.01
C GLU A 75 -28.37 16.09 -42.05
N HIS A 76 -27.97 17.29 -41.57
CA HIS A 76 -26.57 17.70 -41.46
C HIS A 76 -25.78 17.04 -40.32
N ILE A 77 -26.47 16.32 -39.41
CA ILE A 77 -25.86 15.57 -38.29
C ILE A 77 -25.91 14.05 -38.58
N ARG A 78 -26.73 13.58 -39.52
CA ARG A 78 -26.86 12.14 -39.82
C ARG A 78 -25.51 11.54 -40.23
N PRO A 79 -25.19 10.31 -39.78
CA PRO A 79 -23.90 9.72 -40.13
C PRO A 79 -23.92 9.38 -41.62
N ARG A 80 -22.85 9.72 -42.33
CA ARG A 80 -22.68 9.33 -43.73
C ARG A 80 -22.75 7.81 -43.83
N SER A 81 -23.57 7.31 -44.75
CA SER A 81 -23.90 5.88 -44.90
C SER A 81 -22.71 5.05 -45.42
N GLY A 82 -21.75 4.80 -44.53
CA GLY A 82 -20.61 3.90 -44.75
C GLY A 82 -20.87 2.52 -44.16
N SER A 83 -20.57 1.46 -44.91
CA SER A 83 -20.72 0.06 -44.49
C SER A 83 -19.60 -0.44 -43.57
N GLY A 84 -19.07 0.44 -42.71
CA GLY A 84 -17.95 0.18 -41.81
C GLY A 84 -18.36 -0.25 -40.40
N GLY A 85 -17.53 -1.08 -39.77
CA GLY A 85 -17.56 -1.27 -38.33
C GLY A 85 -17.08 -0.01 -37.61
N HIS A 86 -17.72 0.33 -36.51
CA HIS A 86 -17.47 1.52 -35.70
C HIS A 86 -17.41 1.14 -34.22
N CYS A 87 -17.05 2.07 -33.35
CA CYS A 87 -17.05 1.88 -31.91
C CYS A 87 -17.59 3.12 -31.22
N VAL A 88 -18.44 2.90 -30.22
CA VAL A 88 -18.99 3.97 -29.36
C VAL A 88 -18.69 3.66 -27.91
N LEU A 89 -18.54 4.70 -27.08
CA LEU A 89 -18.22 4.56 -25.66
C LEU A 89 -19.49 4.75 -24.83
N ALA A 90 -20.02 3.67 -24.27
CA ALA A 90 -21.04 3.76 -23.25
C ALA A 90 -20.41 4.28 -21.95
N VAL A 91 -20.93 5.39 -21.41
CA VAL A 91 -20.36 6.12 -20.26
C VAL A 91 -21.32 6.33 -19.10
N GLY A 92 -22.62 6.07 -19.27
CA GLY A 92 -23.62 6.28 -18.23
C GLY A 92 -24.92 5.54 -18.51
N LEU A 93 -25.78 5.50 -17.50
CA LEU A 93 -27.05 4.78 -17.52
C LEU A 93 -28.16 5.69 -16.99
N SER A 94 -29.33 5.65 -17.62
CA SER A 94 -30.54 6.32 -17.11
C SER A 94 -31.04 5.67 -15.82
N GLU A 95 -31.75 6.42 -14.97
CA GLU A 95 -32.25 5.96 -13.66
C GLU A 95 -33.09 4.66 -13.72
N CYS A 96 -33.85 4.48 -14.80
CA CYS A 96 -34.67 3.28 -15.02
C CYS A 96 -33.90 2.09 -15.63
N GLY A 97 -32.60 2.24 -15.89
CA GLY A 97 -31.74 1.22 -16.47
C GLY A 97 -32.02 0.88 -17.94
N ARG A 98 -32.95 1.56 -18.61
CA ARG A 98 -33.38 1.22 -19.99
C ARG A 98 -32.58 1.90 -21.09
N SER A 99 -32.14 3.14 -20.86
CA SER A 99 -31.30 3.88 -21.82
C SER A 99 -29.88 4.03 -21.31
N VAL A 100 -28.92 3.95 -22.22
CA VAL A 100 -27.48 4.20 -22.01
C VAL A 100 -27.10 5.54 -22.60
N LEU A 101 -26.18 6.25 -21.95
CA LEU A 101 -25.51 7.42 -22.48
C LEU A 101 -24.27 6.96 -23.27
N VAL A 102 -24.30 7.20 -24.57
CA VAL A 102 -23.32 6.75 -25.56
C VAL A 102 -22.59 7.95 -26.12
N ASN A 103 -21.28 7.96 -25.99
CA ASN A 103 -20.40 8.95 -26.58
C ASN A 103 -19.72 8.37 -27.83
N ASP A 104 -20.06 8.89 -29.01
CA ASP A 104 -19.27 8.73 -30.23
C ASP A 104 -18.40 9.98 -30.43
N PRO A 105 -17.08 9.93 -30.11
CA PRO A 105 -16.20 11.09 -30.20
C PRO A 105 -16.03 11.64 -31.63
N ALA A 106 -16.38 10.87 -32.66
CA ALA A 106 -16.22 11.28 -34.05
C ALA A 106 -17.47 11.97 -34.62
N THR A 107 -18.66 11.66 -34.09
CA THR A 107 -19.93 12.00 -34.76
C THR A 107 -21.05 12.43 -33.83
N PHE A 108 -21.16 11.85 -32.62
CA PHE A 108 -22.30 12.07 -31.73
C PHE A 108 -21.91 11.99 -30.24
N PRO A 109 -21.54 13.12 -29.61
CA PRO A 109 -21.27 13.14 -28.19
C PRO A 109 -22.55 12.98 -27.37
N PHE A 110 -22.50 12.09 -26.37
CA PHE A 110 -23.54 11.92 -25.33
C PHE A 110 -24.98 11.69 -25.82
N LEU A 111 -25.18 10.83 -26.82
CA LEU A 111 -26.51 10.38 -27.21
C LEU A 111 -27.12 9.46 -26.15
N ARG A 112 -28.41 9.64 -25.87
CA ARG A 112 -29.21 8.65 -25.15
C ARG A 112 -29.75 7.63 -26.17
N VAL A 113 -29.42 6.37 -25.99
CA VAL A 113 -29.87 5.25 -26.83
C VAL A 113 -30.56 4.21 -25.94
N ASP A 114 -31.64 3.59 -26.38
CA ASP A 114 -32.22 2.47 -25.62
C ASP A 114 -31.25 1.26 -25.64
N ILE A 115 -31.23 0.45 -24.57
CA ILE A 115 -30.37 -0.71 -24.48
C ILE A 115 -30.71 -1.77 -25.54
N ASP A 116 -31.99 -1.93 -25.88
CA ASP A 116 -32.40 -2.87 -26.92
C ASP A 116 -31.99 -2.38 -28.32
N GLU A 117 -32.04 -1.06 -28.55
CA GLU A 117 -31.50 -0.43 -29.75
C GLU A 117 -29.99 -0.59 -29.85
N LEU A 118 -29.25 -0.26 -28.78
CA LEU A 118 -27.78 -0.38 -28.72
C LEU A 118 -27.32 -1.84 -28.90
N TYR A 119 -28.07 -2.80 -28.33
CA TYR A 119 -27.86 -4.23 -28.57
C TYR A 119 -28.07 -4.61 -30.05
N GLY A 120 -29.06 -4.02 -30.73
CA GLY A 120 -29.28 -4.20 -32.17
C GLY A 120 -28.21 -3.53 -33.06
N LEU A 121 -27.65 -2.41 -32.60
CA LEU A 121 -26.55 -1.69 -33.24
C LEU A 121 -25.21 -2.44 -33.14
N ALA A 122 -25.00 -3.24 -32.09
CA ALA A 122 -23.75 -3.95 -31.84
C ALA A 122 -23.34 -4.86 -33.03
N ASP A 123 -22.04 -4.89 -33.34
CA ASP A 123 -21.53 -5.59 -34.52
C ASP A 123 -21.54 -7.12 -34.34
N LEU A 124 -22.53 -7.76 -34.96
CA LEU A 124 -22.70 -9.21 -34.98
C LEU A 124 -21.73 -9.91 -35.94
N ARG A 125 -21.04 -9.18 -36.83
CA ARG A 125 -20.18 -9.74 -37.88
C ARG A 125 -18.80 -10.19 -37.38
N ALA A 126 -18.58 -10.21 -36.06
CA ALA A 126 -17.37 -10.72 -35.39
C ALA A 126 -17.18 -12.26 -35.50
N LYS A 127 -17.45 -12.84 -36.68
CA LYS A 127 -17.20 -14.22 -37.18
C LYS A 127 -17.63 -15.43 -36.35
N SER A 128 -18.11 -15.26 -35.11
CA SER A 128 -18.50 -16.37 -34.22
C SER A 128 -19.84 -16.17 -33.51
N GLY A 129 -20.68 -15.23 -33.97
CA GLY A 129 -22.03 -15.00 -33.42
C GLY A 129 -22.06 -14.49 -31.97
N SER A 130 -20.91 -14.13 -31.40
CA SER A 130 -20.78 -13.64 -30.03
C SER A 130 -20.68 -12.12 -30.02
N GLN A 131 -21.63 -11.43 -29.38
CA GLN A 131 -21.47 -10.00 -29.12
C GLN A 131 -20.26 -9.73 -28.21
N ILE A 132 -19.62 -8.59 -28.45
CA ILE A 132 -18.38 -8.19 -27.79
C ILE A 132 -18.59 -6.84 -27.11
N MET A 133 -18.10 -6.72 -25.88
CA MET A 133 -17.96 -5.46 -25.16
C MET A 133 -16.55 -5.35 -24.60
N ILE A 134 -16.04 -4.12 -24.47
CA ILE A 134 -14.67 -3.88 -23.99
C ILE A 134 -14.75 -2.88 -22.82
N PRO A 135 -14.92 -3.33 -21.57
CA PRO A 135 -14.85 -2.45 -20.41
C PRO A 135 -13.45 -1.84 -20.29
N VAL A 136 -13.39 -0.56 -19.90
CA VAL A 136 -12.15 0.22 -19.76
C VAL A 136 -11.95 0.53 -18.27
N SER A 137 -11.11 -0.24 -17.60
CA SER A 137 -10.79 -0.09 -16.17
C SER A 137 -9.59 0.83 -15.93
N PRO A 138 -9.56 1.63 -14.86
CA PRO A 138 -8.33 2.31 -14.42
C PRO A 138 -7.26 1.30 -14.00
N CYS A 139 -6.07 1.31 -14.60
CA CYS A 139 -4.98 0.39 -14.24
C CYS A 139 -4.12 0.91 -13.06
N ARG A 140 -4.74 1.56 -12.06
CA ARG A 140 -4.03 2.10 -10.88
C ARG A 140 -4.37 1.47 -9.54
N ASP A 141 -5.43 0.66 -9.46
CA ASP A 141 -5.70 -0.17 -8.28
C ASP A 141 -5.61 -1.65 -8.65
N THR A 142 -4.75 -2.37 -7.95
CA THR A 142 -4.87 -3.83 -7.81
C THR A 142 -6.06 -4.13 -6.92
N THR A 143 -7.27 -3.98 -7.45
CA THR A 143 -8.43 -4.70 -6.91
C THR A 143 -8.08 -6.19 -6.89
N PRO A 144 -8.37 -6.95 -5.81
CA PRO A 144 -8.01 -8.37 -5.74
C PRO A 144 -8.84 -9.20 -6.73
N LEU A 145 -8.40 -9.20 -7.98
CA LEU A 145 -8.95 -9.96 -9.10
C LEU A 145 -7.96 -11.09 -9.40
N LEU A 146 -8.39 -12.29 -9.01
CA LEU A 146 -7.60 -13.50 -8.86
C LEU A 146 -6.59 -13.74 -10.00
N ASP A 147 -5.33 -13.96 -9.61
CA ASP A 147 -4.25 -14.33 -10.50
C ASP A 147 -4.53 -15.70 -11.13
N GLY A 148 -4.55 -15.77 -12.46
CA GLY A 148 -5.09 -16.90 -13.21
C GLY A 148 -4.70 -16.88 -14.68
N ASN A 149 -3.65 -17.62 -15.03
CA ASN A 149 -3.01 -17.58 -16.36
C ASN A 149 -3.89 -18.09 -17.53
N ASP A 150 -4.99 -18.79 -17.27
CA ASP A 150 -5.75 -19.54 -18.30
C ASP A 150 -7.10 -18.90 -18.67
N GLY A 151 -7.08 -17.67 -19.20
CA GLY A 151 -8.24 -17.06 -19.89
C GLY A 151 -9.49 -16.75 -19.04
N SER A 152 -9.53 -17.17 -17.78
CA SER A 152 -10.68 -17.15 -16.88
C SER A 152 -10.94 -15.80 -16.20
N ILE A 153 -9.95 -14.90 -16.19
CA ILE A 153 -10.06 -13.53 -15.63
C ILE A 153 -11.26 -12.77 -16.22
N ALA A 154 -11.59 -13.00 -17.50
CA ALA A 154 -12.75 -12.39 -18.16
C ALA A 154 -14.10 -12.95 -17.66
N ALA A 155 -14.14 -14.20 -17.17
CA ALA A 155 -15.30 -14.72 -16.45
C ALA A 155 -15.40 -14.09 -15.06
N GLY A 156 -14.28 -13.96 -14.32
CA GLY A 156 -14.26 -13.37 -12.98
C GLY A 156 -14.75 -11.91 -12.92
N LEU A 157 -14.35 -11.06 -13.88
CA LEU A 157 -14.86 -9.68 -13.98
C LEU A 157 -16.35 -9.60 -14.35
N LEU A 158 -16.87 -10.59 -15.07
CA LEU A 158 -18.27 -10.67 -15.50
C LEU A 158 -19.15 -11.28 -14.39
N GLU A 159 -18.64 -12.27 -13.68
CA GLU A 159 -19.21 -12.87 -12.47
C GLU A 159 -19.22 -11.85 -11.30
N ALA A 160 -18.19 -11.02 -11.16
CA ALA A 160 -18.13 -9.94 -10.17
C ALA A 160 -19.10 -8.78 -10.49
N ALA A 161 -19.18 -8.36 -11.76
CA ALA A 161 -20.15 -7.36 -12.20
C ALA A 161 -21.60 -7.87 -12.05
N TYR A 162 -21.84 -9.14 -12.37
CA TYR A 162 -23.13 -9.81 -12.16
C TYR A 162 -23.48 -9.95 -10.66
N ALA A 163 -22.52 -10.34 -9.82
CA ALA A 163 -22.69 -10.38 -8.36
C ALA A 163 -22.95 -8.98 -7.77
N ALA A 164 -22.30 -7.94 -8.31
CA ALA A 164 -22.58 -6.55 -7.97
C ALA A 164 -24.00 -6.15 -8.40
N GLN A 165 -24.48 -6.56 -9.58
CA GLN A 165 -25.85 -6.29 -10.05
C GLN A 165 -26.92 -7.03 -9.23
N VAL A 166 -26.69 -8.30 -8.87
CA VAL A 166 -27.52 -9.06 -7.91
C VAL A 166 -27.55 -8.36 -6.54
N LYS A 167 -26.46 -7.69 -6.16
CA LYS A 167 -26.31 -6.90 -4.93
C LYS A 167 -26.76 -5.43 -5.06
N ALA A 168 -27.05 -4.93 -6.26
CA ALA A 168 -27.38 -3.52 -6.54
C ALA A 168 -28.86 -3.27 -6.85
N ASN A 169 -29.61 -4.28 -7.34
CA ASN A 169 -31.08 -4.25 -7.41
C ASN A 169 -31.77 -4.28 -6.02
N LYS A 170 -31.00 -4.22 -4.95
CA LYS A 170 -30.55 -5.41 -4.19
C LYS A 170 -31.66 -6.47 -4.08
N LEU A 171 -32.78 -6.33 -3.35
CA LEU A 171 -33.07 -5.67 -2.07
C LEU A 171 -32.62 -4.21 -1.87
N LEU A 172 -33.12 -3.29 -2.71
CA LEU A 172 -33.18 -1.80 -2.56
C LEU A 172 -32.47 -0.98 -3.68
N SER A 173 -32.75 0.32 -3.68
CA SER A 173 -32.84 1.25 -4.83
C SER A 173 -31.55 1.93 -5.34
N VAL A 174 -31.71 2.65 -6.47
CA VAL A 174 -30.69 3.04 -7.49
C VAL A 174 -30.07 4.45 -7.34
N SER A 175 -30.66 5.36 -6.57
CA SER A 175 -30.67 6.80 -6.91
C SER A 175 -29.45 7.70 -6.55
N GLU A 176 -28.25 7.18 -6.29
CA GLU A 176 -27.15 8.03 -5.74
C GLU A 176 -25.80 8.02 -6.50
N PHE A 177 -25.51 7.10 -7.43
CA PHE A 177 -24.10 6.83 -7.78
C PHE A 177 -23.51 7.50 -9.05
N ALA A 178 -24.31 8.17 -9.90
CA ALA A 178 -23.99 8.14 -11.34
C ALA A 178 -23.27 9.35 -12.01
N ASN A 179 -23.15 10.55 -11.40
CA ASN A 179 -22.75 11.74 -12.19
C ASN A 179 -21.89 12.83 -11.51
N CYS A 180 -21.18 12.52 -10.43
CA CYS A 180 -20.24 13.47 -9.82
C CYS A 180 -18.93 12.79 -9.41
N ALA A 181 -17.85 13.56 -9.34
CA ALA A 181 -16.75 13.24 -8.44
C ALA A 181 -17.24 13.45 -7.00
N TRP A 182 -17.90 12.43 -6.44
CA TRP A 182 -18.38 12.43 -5.08
C TRP A 182 -17.23 12.11 -4.12
N LEU A 183 -16.89 13.06 -3.26
CA LEU A 183 -15.97 12.82 -2.15
C LEU A 183 -16.79 12.75 -0.86
N LEU A 184 -16.78 11.58 -0.22
CA LEU A 184 -17.29 11.41 1.14
C LEU A 184 -16.19 11.87 2.11
N LEU A 185 -16.44 13.00 2.78
CA LEU A 185 -15.43 13.65 3.59
C LEU A 185 -15.87 13.72 5.05
N LYS A 186 -15.01 13.24 5.95
CA LYS A 186 -15.17 13.48 7.39
C LYS A 186 -14.89 14.95 7.67
N VAL A 187 -15.82 15.62 8.34
CA VAL A 187 -15.70 17.03 8.68
C VAL A 187 -14.64 17.17 9.78
N THR A 188 -13.42 17.52 9.37
CA THR A 188 -12.32 17.91 10.26
C THR A 188 -11.73 19.23 9.76
N SER A 189 -11.02 19.94 10.64
CA SER A 189 -10.32 21.20 10.33
C SER A 189 -9.09 21.02 9.42
N SER A 190 -8.70 19.78 9.09
CA SER A 190 -7.77 19.48 8.00
C SER A 190 -8.51 19.24 6.68
N THR A 191 -9.56 18.41 6.65
CA THR A 191 -10.27 18.07 5.40
C THR A 191 -10.86 19.31 4.69
N VAL A 192 -11.32 20.32 5.44
CA VAL A 192 -11.81 21.59 4.86
C VAL A 192 -10.67 22.43 4.29
N ARG A 193 -9.45 22.28 4.81
CA ARG A 193 -8.22 22.87 4.27
C ARG A 193 -7.75 22.10 3.03
N ASP A 194 -7.96 20.79 2.99
CA ASP A 194 -7.62 19.93 1.84
C ASP A 194 -8.53 20.21 0.62
N LEU A 195 -9.75 20.74 0.81
CA LEU A 195 -10.57 21.31 -0.28
C LEU A 195 -9.85 22.45 -1.04
N LYS A 196 -8.91 23.16 -0.39
CA LYS A 196 -8.04 24.18 -1.00
C LYS A 196 -6.97 23.55 -1.89
N ILE A 197 -6.51 22.34 -1.56
CA ILE A 197 -5.47 21.60 -2.28
C ILE A 197 -6.08 20.84 -3.47
N MET A 198 -7.25 20.22 -3.29
CA MET A 198 -7.96 19.54 -4.39
C MET A 198 -8.38 20.49 -5.53
N GLN A 199 -8.51 21.79 -5.26
CA GLN A 199 -8.71 22.83 -6.29
C GLN A 199 -7.49 23.05 -7.20
N THR A 200 -6.27 22.69 -6.80
CA THR A 200 -5.06 23.06 -7.57
C THR A 200 -4.92 22.34 -8.92
N ASN A 201 -5.67 21.26 -9.16
CA ASN A 201 -5.67 20.53 -10.44
C ASN A 201 -6.85 20.89 -11.37
N TRP A 202 -7.84 21.67 -10.93
CA TRP A 202 -9.05 22.00 -11.70
C TRP A 202 -9.35 23.50 -11.58
N TRP A 203 -9.44 24.21 -12.71
CA TRP A 203 -9.26 25.67 -12.79
C TRP A 203 -10.37 26.53 -12.13
N CYS A 204 -10.43 26.59 -10.80
CA CYS A 204 -11.25 27.56 -10.07
C CYS A 204 -10.64 27.88 -8.68
N SER A 205 -10.39 29.16 -8.41
CA SER A 205 -9.99 29.67 -7.10
C SER A 205 -11.20 30.14 -6.30
N VAL A 206 -11.59 29.42 -5.25
CA VAL A 206 -12.62 29.91 -4.31
C VAL A 206 -11.96 30.82 -3.26
N PRO A 207 -12.48 32.04 -3.00
CA PRO A 207 -11.88 32.94 -2.01
C PRO A 207 -11.78 32.33 -0.61
N GLU A 208 -10.66 32.56 0.06
CA GLU A 208 -10.37 31.98 1.39
C GLU A 208 -11.41 32.38 2.45
N GLU A 209 -11.93 33.61 2.38
CA GLU A 209 -13.01 34.09 3.26
C GLU A 209 -14.32 33.30 3.09
N THR A 210 -14.59 32.77 1.88
CA THR A 210 -15.74 31.91 1.59
C THR A 210 -15.57 30.54 2.22
N ILE A 211 -14.37 29.95 2.12
CA ILE A 211 -14.03 28.66 2.73
C ILE A 211 -14.19 28.76 4.26
N SER A 212 -13.64 29.80 4.90
CA SER A 212 -13.81 30.04 6.34
C SER A 212 -15.25 30.38 6.77
N LYS A 213 -16.15 30.74 5.85
CA LYS A 213 -17.60 30.88 6.13
C LYS A 213 -18.32 29.54 6.05
N ILE A 214 -17.93 28.67 5.11
CA ILE A 214 -18.43 27.28 4.99
C ILE A 214 -18.00 26.46 6.21
N GLU A 215 -16.72 26.52 6.58
CA GLU A 215 -16.13 25.82 7.73
C GLU A 215 -16.90 26.12 9.03
N ARG A 216 -17.08 27.42 9.34
CA ARG A 216 -17.87 27.87 10.50
C ARG A 216 -19.35 27.53 10.36
N GLY A 217 -19.91 27.45 9.16
CA GLY A 217 -21.29 27.02 8.93
C GLY A 217 -21.52 25.54 9.28
N LEU A 218 -20.68 24.67 8.74
CA LEU A 218 -20.77 23.21 8.94
C LEU A 218 -20.47 22.82 10.40
N TYR A 219 -19.43 23.40 10.99
CA TYR A 219 -19.05 23.11 12.37
C TYR A 219 -20.13 23.53 13.38
N ASN A 220 -20.70 24.74 13.25
CA ASN A 220 -21.76 25.21 14.14
C ASN A 220 -23.10 24.48 13.97
N ALA A 221 -23.30 23.78 12.85
CA ALA A 221 -24.48 22.97 12.58
C ALA A 221 -24.35 21.50 13.04
N GLY A 222 -23.14 21.05 13.43
CA GLY A 222 -22.92 19.74 14.03
C GLY A 222 -22.91 18.55 13.06
N PHE A 223 -22.48 18.76 11.81
CA PHE A 223 -22.33 17.67 10.83
C PHE A 223 -20.99 16.93 11.02
N GLU A 224 -21.01 15.59 11.06
CA GLU A 224 -19.78 14.77 11.11
C GLU A 224 -19.23 14.42 9.72
N TRP A 225 -20.10 14.28 8.72
CA TRP A 225 -19.75 13.86 7.36
C TRP A 225 -20.56 14.64 6.33
N VAL A 226 -19.92 15.01 5.22
CA VAL A 226 -20.56 15.70 4.10
C VAL A 226 -20.14 15.10 2.77
N TRP A 227 -21.06 15.18 1.79
CA TRP A 227 -20.75 14.92 0.39
C TRP A 227 -20.48 16.25 -0.32
N VAL A 228 -19.36 16.33 -1.02
CA VAL A 228 -19.01 17.50 -1.84
C VAL A 228 -19.10 17.13 -3.32
N GLN A 229 -19.82 17.94 -4.08
CA GLN A 229 -20.07 17.79 -5.51
C GLN A 229 -19.60 19.06 -6.23
N TYR A 230 -18.70 18.90 -7.20
CA TYR A 230 -18.26 19.98 -8.08
C TYR A 230 -18.96 19.87 -9.43
N ALA A 231 -19.53 20.97 -9.92
CA ALA A 231 -20.18 21.03 -11.23
C ALA A 231 -19.69 22.26 -12.01
N ARG A 232 -19.16 22.02 -13.22
CA ARG A 232 -18.74 23.10 -14.12
C ARG A 232 -19.96 23.74 -14.78
N MET A 233 -20.05 25.05 -14.67
CA MET A 233 -21.15 25.86 -15.22
C MET A 233 -20.88 26.19 -16.71
N THR A 234 -21.93 26.49 -17.45
CA THR A 234 -21.89 26.70 -18.91
C THR A 234 -21.22 28.00 -19.34
N ASP A 235 -21.10 28.97 -18.43
CA ASP A 235 -20.32 30.22 -18.54
C ASP A 235 -18.80 30.01 -18.35
N GLY A 236 -18.38 28.81 -17.90
CA GLY A 236 -16.99 28.48 -17.58
C GLY A 236 -16.66 28.57 -16.08
N GLY A 237 -17.59 29.04 -15.24
CA GLY A 237 -17.47 29.00 -13.78
C GLY A 237 -17.51 27.56 -13.23
N VAL A 238 -17.24 27.43 -11.94
CA VAL A 238 -17.38 26.15 -11.21
C VAL A 238 -18.25 26.41 -9.99
N SER A 239 -19.32 25.63 -9.87
CA SER A 239 -20.19 25.59 -8.69
C SER A 239 -19.79 24.45 -7.76
N CYS A 240 -19.91 24.70 -6.46
CA CYS A 240 -19.69 23.70 -5.41
C CYS A 240 -20.98 23.50 -4.61
N TRP A 241 -21.38 22.25 -4.47
CA TRP A 241 -22.60 21.79 -3.80
C TRP A 241 -22.22 20.90 -2.62
N ILE A 242 -22.81 21.17 -1.46
CA ILE A 242 -22.48 20.47 -0.21
C ILE A 242 -23.77 19.88 0.39
N TRP A 243 -23.74 18.58 0.67
CA TRP A 243 -24.87 17.80 1.16
C TRP A 243 -24.55 17.14 2.51
N ASP A 244 -25.57 16.94 3.36
CA ASP A 244 -25.44 16.18 4.62
C ASP A 244 -25.26 14.69 4.29
N ALA A 245 -24.14 14.08 4.69
CA ALA A 245 -23.92 12.64 4.51
C ALA A 245 -24.38 11.82 5.72
N THR A 246 -24.76 12.46 6.83
CA THR A 246 -25.15 11.78 8.08
C THR A 246 -26.65 11.47 8.16
N LYS A 247 -27.47 12.06 7.28
CA LYS A 247 -28.93 11.89 7.25
C LYS A 247 -29.38 11.62 5.83
N PHE A 248 -30.06 10.49 5.62
CA PHE A 248 -30.66 10.06 4.34
C PHE A 248 -31.83 10.94 3.84
N SER A 249 -31.92 12.19 4.28
CA SER A 249 -32.74 13.21 3.63
C SER A 249 -31.82 14.05 2.73
N HIS A 250 -32.14 14.12 1.43
CA HIS A 250 -31.39 14.91 0.43
C HIS A 250 -31.57 16.42 0.62
N LYS A 251 -31.39 16.92 1.85
CA LYS A 251 -31.64 18.31 2.23
C LYS A 251 -30.39 19.12 1.94
N TRP A 252 -30.49 19.94 0.90
CA TRP A 252 -29.44 20.83 0.42
C TRP A 252 -29.01 21.83 1.50
N ILE A 253 -27.69 21.92 1.79
CA ILE A 253 -27.16 22.80 2.84
C ILE A 253 -26.86 24.20 2.28
N GLY A 254 -26.35 24.29 1.05
CA GLY A 254 -26.08 25.55 0.37
C GLY A 254 -25.31 25.42 -0.94
N HIS A 255 -25.18 26.54 -1.65
CA HIS A 255 -24.46 26.66 -2.93
C HIS A 255 -23.47 27.81 -2.89
N VAL A 256 -22.31 27.61 -3.53
CA VAL A 256 -21.33 28.66 -3.84
C VAL A 256 -21.35 28.89 -5.36
N GLY A 257 -21.91 30.03 -5.76
CA GLY A 257 -21.87 30.50 -7.16
C GLY A 257 -20.71 31.49 -7.41
N GLU A 258 -20.65 32.04 -8.63
CA GLU A 258 -19.55 32.88 -9.13
C GLU A 258 -19.12 34.04 -8.21
N SER A 259 -20.05 34.62 -7.44
CA SER A 259 -19.75 35.72 -6.52
C SER A 259 -19.06 35.30 -5.21
N GLY A 260 -18.76 34.01 -5.03
CA GLY A 260 -18.17 33.46 -3.80
C GLY A 260 -19.07 33.55 -2.55
N ALA A 261 -20.33 34.00 -2.68
CA ALA A 261 -21.22 34.17 -1.54
C ALA A 261 -22.03 32.89 -1.28
N LEU A 262 -21.79 32.25 -0.13
CA LEU A 262 -22.57 31.10 0.32
C LEU A 262 -24.01 31.52 0.64
N LYS A 263 -24.97 31.07 -0.17
CA LYS A 263 -26.40 31.13 0.19
C LYS A 263 -26.79 29.82 0.88
N LEU A 264 -26.97 29.90 2.20
CA LEU A 264 -27.59 28.86 3.00
C LEU A 264 -29.12 28.91 2.81
N GLU A 265 -29.78 27.75 2.82
CA GLU A 265 -31.24 27.69 2.83
C GLU A 265 -31.80 28.30 4.14
N SER A 266 -32.89 29.06 4.03
CA SER A 266 -33.51 29.75 5.17
C SER A 266 -34.19 28.75 6.11
N GLY A 267 -33.46 28.29 7.13
CA GLY A 267 -33.98 27.39 8.16
C GLY A 267 -32.94 26.81 9.14
N CYS A 268 -31.64 27.01 8.91
CA CYS A 268 -30.60 26.45 9.78
C CYS A 268 -30.38 27.30 11.06
N PRO A 269 -30.39 26.72 12.27
CA PRO A 269 -30.35 27.47 13.53
C PRO A 269 -28.96 28.05 13.82
N ARG A 270 -28.83 29.38 13.77
CA ARG A 270 -27.58 30.09 14.12
C ARG A 270 -27.38 30.14 15.64
N ARG A 271 -26.44 29.37 16.19
CA ARG A 271 -25.79 29.69 17.48
C ARG A 271 -24.61 30.64 17.24
N LYS A 272 -24.57 31.75 17.97
CA LYS A 272 -23.43 32.68 18.02
C LYS A 272 -22.40 32.15 19.03
N LEU A 273 -21.13 32.11 18.65
CA LEU A 273 -19.99 32.08 19.58
C LEU A 273 -18.91 33.05 19.10
N SER A 274 -18.32 33.77 20.05
CA SER A 274 -17.32 34.82 19.86
C SER A 274 -15.90 34.29 20.09
N CYS A 275 -14.94 34.82 19.34
CA CYS A 275 -13.52 34.49 19.46
C CYS A 275 -12.87 35.22 20.65
N GLY A 276 -11.79 34.65 21.19
CA GLY A 276 -10.88 35.30 22.14
C GLY A 276 -9.45 34.82 21.91
N ASP A 277 -8.51 35.77 21.86
CA ASP A 277 -7.10 35.55 21.56
C ASP A 277 -6.27 35.13 22.79
N SER A 278 -5.14 34.45 22.57
CA SER A 278 -3.90 34.65 23.35
C SER A 278 -2.70 33.92 22.72
N SER A 279 -1.49 34.35 23.09
CA SER A 279 -0.26 34.18 22.30
C SER A 279 0.94 33.66 23.10
N GLY A 280 1.90 33.05 22.37
CA GLY A 280 3.34 33.21 22.65
C GLY A 280 4.04 32.17 23.53
N GLY A 281 5.26 31.78 23.12
CA GLY A 281 6.19 30.99 23.94
C GLY A 281 7.26 30.26 23.11
N THR A 282 8.47 30.82 23.05
CA THR A 282 9.66 30.19 22.42
C THR A 282 10.74 29.96 23.48
N ASN A 283 11.43 28.82 23.44
CA ASN A 283 12.65 28.58 24.21
C ASN A 283 13.67 27.78 23.40
N THR A 284 14.95 28.14 23.53
CA THR A 284 16.10 27.54 22.85
C THR A 284 17.14 27.10 23.87
N TYR A 285 17.69 25.89 23.73
CA TYR A 285 18.88 25.43 24.43
C TYR A 285 19.81 24.71 23.44
N SER A 286 21.10 25.03 23.49
CA SER A 286 22.15 24.37 22.71
C SER A 286 23.42 24.29 23.56
N GLU A 287 23.71 23.10 24.10
CA GLU A 287 25.02 22.78 24.67
C GLU A 287 25.90 22.11 23.61
N VAL A 288 27.16 22.52 23.54
CA VAL A 288 28.15 21.98 22.60
C VAL A 288 28.88 20.82 23.26
N VAL A 289 28.79 19.62 22.66
CA VAL A 289 29.44 18.40 23.16
C VAL A 289 30.81 18.23 22.48
N PRO A 290 31.88 17.83 23.21
CA PRO A 290 33.22 17.65 22.63
C PRO A 290 33.28 16.56 21.56
N SER A 291 34.14 16.76 20.56
CA SER A 291 34.36 15.84 19.43
C SER A 291 35.07 14.55 19.86
N ALA A 292 34.31 13.55 20.29
CA ALA A 292 34.74 12.16 20.21
C ALA A 292 34.95 11.77 18.73
N GLU A 293 35.81 10.78 18.45
CA GLU A 293 35.86 10.14 17.14
C GLU A 293 34.49 9.56 16.82
N LEU A 294 33.71 10.27 15.98
CA LEU A 294 32.40 9.83 15.54
C LEU A 294 32.58 8.54 14.75
N LEU A 295 32.18 7.42 15.36
CA LEU A 295 32.08 6.12 14.69
C LEU A 295 31.29 6.32 13.40
N SER A 296 31.96 6.19 12.25
CA SER A 296 31.39 6.59 10.98
C SER A 296 30.17 5.72 10.67
N LEU A 297 29.00 6.34 10.60
CA LEU A 297 27.79 5.68 10.11
C LEU A 297 27.97 5.33 8.63
N ASP A 298 27.73 4.07 8.28
CA ASP A 298 27.67 3.62 6.90
C ASP A 298 26.23 3.64 6.37
N THR A 299 26.11 3.44 5.06
CA THR A 299 24.84 3.08 4.42
C THR A 299 24.84 1.60 4.04
N ALA A 300 23.69 0.97 4.21
CA ALA A 300 23.39 -0.36 3.71
C ALA A 300 22.10 -0.32 2.88
N VAL A 301 21.70 -1.45 2.31
CA VAL A 301 20.55 -1.52 1.40
C VAL A 301 19.92 -2.92 1.46
N ILE A 302 18.59 -2.99 1.60
CA ILE A 302 17.84 -4.23 1.89
C ILE A 302 17.50 -5.02 0.62
N SER A 303 17.93 -6.29 0.52
CA SER A 303 17.82 -7.10 -0.71
C SER A 303 16.41 -7.45 -1.22
N SER A 304 15.35 -6.90 -0.63
CA SER A 304 13.94 -7.13 -0.96
C SER A 304 13.49 -6.51 -2.30
N PHE A 305 14.31 -5.67 -2.93
CA PHE A 305 14.07 -4.84 -4.14
C PHE A 305 13.31 -5.41 -5.35
N SER A 306 12.92 -6.69 -5.39
CA SER A 306 12.02 -7.20 -6.43
C SER A 306 11.33 -8.48 -6.01
N CYS A 307 10.16 -8.74 -6.60
CA CYS A 307 9.45 -10.03 -6.55
C CYS A 307 10.24 -11.24 -7.11
N SER A 308 11.50 -11.05 -7.55
CA SER A 308 12.44 -12.12 -7.93
C SER A 308 13.42 -12.53 -6.81
N GLY A 309 13.35 -11.91 -5.63
CA GLY A 309 14.17 -12.23 -4.44
C GLY A 309 15.67 -12.21 -4.72
N HIS A 310 16.39 -13.15 -4.11
CA HIS A 310 17.85 -13.29 -4.12
C HIS A 310 18.55 -13.24 -5.49
N ARG A 311 17.83 -13.41 -6.60
CA ARG A 311 18.38 -13.13 -7.94
C ARG A 311 18.89 -11.69 -8.07
N MET A 312 18.27 -10.74 -7.38
CA MET A 312 18.69 -9.33 -7.42
C MET A 312 19.99 -9.09 -6.65
N SER A 313 20.29 -9.86 -5.58
CA SER A 313 21.60 -9.76 -4.91
C SER A 313 22.76 -10.13 -5.84
N ALA A 314 22.53 -11.05 -6.79
CA ALA A 314 23.48 -11.42 -7.85
C ALA A 314 23.50 -10.46 -9.06
N ILE A 315 22.57 -9.50 -9.13
CA ILE A 315 22.59 -8.38 -10.09
C ILE A 315 23.32 -7.19 -9.46
N ILE A 316 23.03 -6.89 -8.19
CA ILE A 316 23.79 -6.00 -7.31
C ILE A 316 25.28 -6.41 -7.28
N GLU A 317 25.60 -7.72 -7.25
CA GLU A 317 26.97 -8.26 -7.37
C GLU A 317 27.72 -7.75 -8.62
N LYS A 318 27.02 -7.33 -9.69
CA LYS A 318 27.60 -6.86 -10.95
C LYS A 318 27.53 -5.35 -11.16
N SER A 319 26.62 -4.65 -10.48
CA SER A 319 26.44 -3.20 -10.64
C SER A 319 27.04 -2.37 -9.51
N TRP A 320 27.08 -2.89 -8.27
CA TRP A 320 27.58 -2.11 -7.12
C TRP A 320 29.06 -2.30 -6.87
N ASP A 321 29.78 -1.19 -7.03
CA ASP A 321 31.05 -0.96 -6.37
C ASP A 321 30.88 -1.14 -4.85
N VAL A 322 31.89 -1.73 -4.19
CA VAL A 322 31.78 -2.49 -2.91
C VAL A 322 31.64 -1.57 -1.66
N LYS A 323 31.06 -0.38 -1.85
CA LYS A 323 31.05 0.74 -0.89
C LYS A 323 29.94 0.66 0.16
N HIS A 324 28.87 -0.10 -0.08
CA HIS A 324 27.69 -0.18 0.79
C HIS A 324 27.61 -1.52 1.52
N GLY A 325 27.01 -1.52 2.70
CA GLY A 325 26.54 -2.75 3.33
C GLY A 325 25.36 -3.34 2.54
N VAL A 326 25.12 -4.64 2.71
CA VAL A 326 23.90 -5.29 2.24
C VAL A 326 23.16 -5.80 3.46
N GLU A 327 21.87 -5.57 3.50
CA GLU A 327 20.97 -6.28 4.40
C GLU A 327 20.24 -7.35 3.59
N LEU A 328 20.19 -8.57 4.11
CA LEU A 328 19.53 -9.67 3.42
C LEU A 328 18.13 -9.84 3.99
N TYR A 329 17.12 -9.43 3.23
CA TYR A 329 15.75 -9.87 3.47
C TYR A 329 15.66 -11.33 2.98
N VAL A 330 15.48 -12.26 3.91
CA VAL A 330 15.70 -13.70 3.66
C VAL A 330 14.44 -14.53 3.87
N PHE A 331 14.34 -15.60 3.09
CA PHE A 331 13.27 -16.60 3.17
C PHE A 331 11.87 -16.07 2.86
N MET A 332 11.74 -15.04 2.02
CA MET A 332 10.49 -14.86 1.30
C MET A 332 10.25 -16.09 0.40
N GLN A 333 8.99 -16.32 -0.02
CA GLN A 333 8.64 -17.49 -0.84
C GLN A 333 9.53 -17.67 -2.10
N PRO A 334 9.93 -16.61 -2.84
CA PRO A 334 10.87 -16.75 -3.97
C PRO A 334 12.28 -17.21 -3.55
N ASP A 335 12.76 -16.80 -2.37
CA ASP A 335 14.07 -17.20 -1.84
C ASP A 335 14.06 -18.66 -1.38
N VAL A 336 12.97 -19.10 -0.77
CA VAL A 336 12.74 -20.52 -0.44
C VAL A 336 12.83 -21.38 -1.70
N ASP A 337 12.13 -20.98 -2.77
CA ASP A 337 12.15 -21.69 -4.05
C ASP A 337 13.53 -21.68 -4.72
N TRP A 338 14.32 -20.62 -4.57
CA TRP A 338 15.62 -20.52 -5.22
C TRP A 338 16.76 -21.14 -4.40
N ILE A 339 16.91 -20.77 -3.13
CA ILE A 339 17.97 -21.29 -2.25
C ILE A 339 17.73 -22.78 -1.98
N LEU A 340 16.53 -23.13 -1.51
CA LEU A 340 16.30 -24.42 -0.86
C LEU A 340 15.98 -25.48 -1.91
N ARG A 341 15.05 -25.22 -2.83
CA ARG A 341 14.70 -26.20 -3.89
C ARG A 341 15.78 -26.30 -4.98
N LYS A 342 16.30 -25.18 -5.51
CA LYS A 342 17.25 -25.22 -6.65
C LYS A 342 18.72 -25.38 -6.29
N ARG A 343 19.21 -24.85 -5.16
CA ARG A 343 20.63 -25.00 -4.77
C ARG A 343 20.89 -26.10 -3.74
N ILE A 344 20.01 -26.26 -2.75
CA ILE A 344 20.18 -27.26 -1.69
C ILE A 344 19.45 -28.58 -2.02
N GLY A 345 18.58 -28.60 -3.04
CA GLY A 345 17.92 -29.81 -3.53
C GLY A 345 16.77 -30.28 -2.64
N TYR A 346 16.18 -29.38 -1.84
CA TYR A 346 15.07 -29.71 -0.95
C TYR A 346 13.80 -30.07 -1.73
N THR A 347 13.26 -31.26 -1.46
CA THR A 347 12.08 -31.83 -2.13
C THR A 347 10.80 -31.75 -1.29
N GLY A 348 10.83 -31.11 -0.12
CA GLY A 348 9.68 -31.03 0.77
C GLY A 348 8.54 -30.17 0.22
N ARG A 349 7.30 -30.56 0.54
CA ARG A 349 6.06 -29.90 0.10
C ARG A 349 5.76 -28.58 0.83
N SER A 350 6.76 -27.89 1.37
CA SER A 350 6.53 -26.62 2.08
C SER A 350 5.91 -25.59 1.14
N VAL A 351 4.85 -24.92 1.60
CA VAL A 351 4.09 -23.88 0.88
C VAL A 351 4.34 -22.50 1.51
N ASP A 352 5.09 -22.44 2.62
CA ASP A 352 5.25 -21.26 3.47
C ASP A 352 6.73 -21.02 3.85
N ALA A 353 7.08 -19.75 4.02
CA ALA A 353 8.37 -19.25 4.48
C ALA A 353 8.74 -19.72 5.89
N VAL A 354 7.82 -19.61 6.85
CA VAL A 354 8.11 -19.88 8.27
C VAL A 354 8.26 -21.38 8.53
N GLN A 355 7.39 -22.20 7.94
CA GLN A 355 7.50 -23.65 7.90
C GLN A 355 8.83 -24.10 7.28
N SER A 356 9.24 -23.45 6.19
CA SER A 356 10.54 -23.70 5.56
C SER A 356 11.67 -23.42 6.56
N MET A 357 11.76 -22.21 7.12
CA MET A 357 12.79 -21.85 8.11
C MET A 357 12.81 -22.82 9.31
N ALA A 358 11.64 -23.22 9.81
CA ALA A 358 11.52 -24.17 10.91
C ALA A 358 12.08 -25.57 10.57
N ASP A 359 11.85 -26.07 9.35
CA ASP A 359 12.36 -27.34 8.85
C ASP A 359 13.86 -27.33 8.56
N PHE A 360 14.46 -26.14 8.42
CA PHE A 360 15.91 -25.96 8.23
C PHE A 360 16.68 -25.61 9.51
N ALA A 361 16.09 -25.78 10.69
CA ALA A 361 16.71 -25.56 12.01
C ALA A 361 17.88 -26.53 12.37
N ASP A 362 18.76 -26.82 11.42
CA ASP A 362 20.01 -27.56 11.55
C ASP A 362 21.19 -26.69 11.06
N ARG A 363 22.25 -26.62 11.86
CA ARG A 363 23.45 -25.81 11.60
C ARG A 363 24.17 -26.16 10.30
N ARG A 364 24.04 -27.39 9.81
CA ARG A 364 24.59 -27.85 8.52
C ARG A 364 23.86 -27.20 7.35
N VAL A 365 22.54 -27.05 7.45
CA VAL A 365 21.73 -26.36 6.43
C VAL A 365 22.06 -24.86 6.44
N ALA A 366 22.14 -24.24 7.63
CA ALA A 366 22.59 -22.85 7.75
C ALA A 366 23.93 -22.62 7.02
N LYS A 367 24.94 -23.49 7.25
CA LYS A 367 26.23 -23.44 6.52
C LYS A 367 26.11 -23.62 5.00
N GLN A 368 25.20 -24.47 4.51
CA GLN A 368 24.94 -24.63 3.08
C GLN A 368 24.28 -23.38 2.48
N VAL A 369 23.38 -22.74 3.21
CA VAL A 369 22.78 -21.45 2.83
C VAL A 369 23.88 -20.37 2.76
N VAL A 370 24.69 -20.16 3.80
CA VAL A 370 25.77 -19.14 3.79
C VAL A 370 26.71 -19.29 2.59
N ARG A 371 27.10 -20.53 2.24
CA ARG A 371 27.89 -20.82 1.03
C ARG A 371 27.15 -20.47 -0.27
N SER A 372 25.85 -20.67 -0.31
CA SER A 372 25.00 -20.33 -1.47
C SER A 372 24.78 -18.83 -1.62
N LEU A 373 24.74 -18.09 -0.49
CA LEU A 373 24.59 -16.64 -0.40
C LEU A 373 25.85 -15.87 -0.81
N ARG A 374 27.01 -16.53 -0.91
CA ARG A 374 28.32 -15.90 -1.20
C ARG A 374 28.63 -14.69 -0.30
N THR A 375 28.41 -14.86 1.00
CA THR A 375 28.74 -13.84 2.02
C THR A 375 30.25 -13.57 2.14
N ASP A 376 31.07 -14.37 1.46
CA ASP A 376 32.48 -14.09 1.24
C ASP A 376 32.70 -12.88 0.32
N VAL A 377 31.79 -12.62 -0.63
CA VAL A 377 31.83 -11.47 -1.53
C VAL A 377 31.26 -10.23 -0.85
N HIS A 378 30.10 -10.36 -0.20
CA HIS A 378 29.31 -9.22 0.30
C HIS A 378 29.54 -8.88 1.78
N ARG A 379 29.42 -7.60 2.13
CA ARG A 379 29.32 -7.14 3.52
C ARG A 379 27.86 -7.16 3.96
N VAL A 380 27.36 -8.33 4.35
CA VAL A 380 26.10 -8.48 5.09
C VAL A 380 26.21 -7.74 6.43
N VAL A 381 25.32 -6.79 6.73
CA VAL A 381 25.30 -6.03 8.00
C VAL A 381 24.15 -6.45 8.92
N ALA A 382 23.06 -6.94 8.32
CA ALA A 382 21.86 -7.40 9.01
C ALA A 382 21.16 -8.49 8.18
N LEU A 383 20.31 -9.25 8.85
CA LEU A 383 19.30 -10.12 8.24
C LEU A 383 17.95 -9.58 8.65
N ALA A 384 17.00 -9.49 7.73
CA ALA A 384 15.62 -9.12 8.03
C ALA A 384 14.65 -10.19 7.50
N THR A 385 13.51 -10.34 8.17
CA THR A 385 12.45 -11.30 7.80
C THR A 385 11.17 -11.04 8.60
N PHE A 386 10.05 -11.60 8.14
CA PHE A 386 8.78 -11.59 8.85
C PHE A 386 8.41 -13.00 9.36
N ILE A 387 8.01 -13.11 10.63
CA ILE A 387 7.44 -14.33 11.23
C ILE A 387 6.13 -13.94 11.94
N PRO A 388 4.98 -13.97 11.24
CA PRO A 388 3.68 -13.66 11.85
C PRO A 388 3.39 -14.48 13.11
N GLU A 389 3.78 -15.76 13.08
CA GLU A 389 3.58 -16.77 14.12
C GLU A 389 4.19 -16.40 15.47
N ILE A 390 5.14 -15.46 15.53
CA ILE A 390 5.82 -15.11 16.79
C ILE A 390 4.87 -14.55 17.86
N CYS A 391 3.72 -14.01 17.45
CA CYS A 391 2.66 -13.53 18.34
C CYS A 391 1.68 -14.63 18.80
N CYS A 392 1.80 -15.86 18.29
CA CYS A 392 0.96 -16.98 18.71
C CYS A 392 1.36 -17.49 20.11
N PRO A 393 0.44 -18.13 20.88
CA PRO A 393 0.74 -18.68 22.20
C PRO A 393 1.93 -19.64 22.14
N VAL A 394 2.84 -19.56 23.10
CA VAL A 394 4.15 -20.23 23.05
C VAL A 394 4.06 -21.74 22.84
N ASP A 395 3.04 -22.40 23.43
CA ASP A 395 2.81 -23.84 23.32
C ASP A 395 1.85 -24.26 22.19
N SER A 396 1.34 -23.31 21.40
CA SER A 396 0.65 -23.62 20.14
C SER A 396 1.64 -24.15 19.10
N ASP A 397 1.15 -24.89 18.11
CA ASP A 397 2.02 -25.42 17.05
C ASP A 397 2.59 -24.31 16.16
N ARG A 398 1.86 -23.20 15.96
CA ARG A 398 2.38 -21.98 15.31
C ARG A 398 3.50 -21.33 16.15
N GLY A 399 3.36 -21.22 17.47
CA GLY A 399 4.42 -20.73 18.36
C GLY A 399 5.69 -21.58 18.30
N LYS A 400 5.55 -22.92 18.36
CA LYS A 400 6.66 -23.86 18.15
C LYS A 400 7.32 -23.70 16.78
N LEU A 401 6.53 -23.38 15.74
CA LEU A 401 7.04 -23.12 14.39
C LEU A 401 7.89 -21.84 14.35
N ALA A 402 7.38 -20.74 14.91
CA ALA A 402 8.13 -19.50 15.07
C ALA A 402 9.45 -19.71 15.82
N SER A 403 9.42 -20.42 16.96
CA SER A 403 10.63 -20.76 17.71
C SER A 403 11.67 -21.53 16.89
N ARG A 404 11.25 -22.48 16.05
CA ARG A 404 12.16 -23.21 15.16
C ARG A 404 12.71 -22.32 14.03
N ALA A 405 11.92 -21.42 13.46
CA ALA A 405 12.40 -20.45 12.47
C ALA A 405 13.42 -19.47 13.07
N ILE A 406 13.15 -18.95 14.28
CA ILE A 406 14.07 -18.11 15.07
C ILE A 406 15.40 -18.85 15.37
N HIS A 407 15.32 -20.14 15.70
CA HIS A 407 16.51 -20.98 15.90
C HIS A 407 17.37 -21.05 14.64
N PHE A 408 16.75 -21.26 13.48
CA PHE A 408 17.44 -21.31 12.20
C PHE A 408 18.08 -19.97 11.82
N LEU A 409 17.37 -18.85 11.97
CA LEU A 409 17.90 -17.50 11.71
C LEU A 409 19.09 -17.17 12.63
N SER A 410 19.01 -17.55 13.91
CA SER A 410 20.12 -17.41 14.87
C SER A 410 21.35 -18.18 14.40
N LEU A 411 21.18 -19.43 13.95
CA LEU A 411 22.26 -20.23 13.36
C LEU A 411 22.82 -19.58 12.09
N LEU A 412 21.95 -19.09 11.20
CA LEU A 412 22.36 -18.45 9.95
C LEU A 412 23.21 -17.20 10.22
N ALA A 413 22.78 -16.31 11.11
CA ALA A 413 23.52 -15.12 11.50
C ALA A 413 24.90 -15.44 12.10
N ILE A 414 24.96 -16.47 12.97
CA ILE A 414 26.22 -16.97 13.54
C ILE A 414 27.18 -17.44 12.43
N GLU A 415 26.69 -18.19 11.44
CA GLU A 415 27.53 -18.70 10.35
C GLU A 415 27.96 -17.59 9.37
N ILE A 416 27.08 -16.62 9.05
CA ILE A 416 27.44 -15.44 8.23
C ILE A 416 28.54 -14.63 8.92
N SER A 417 28.33 -14.27 10.19
CA SER A 417 29.32 -13.54 11.01
C SER A 417 30.65 -14.31 11.11
N SER A 418 30.60 -15.64 11.22
CA SER A 418 31.79 -16.50 11.29
C SER A 418 32.57 -16.59 9.96
N GLU A 419 31.90 -16.56 8.80
CA GLU A 419 32.58 -16.47 7.51
C GLU A 419 33.16 -15.07 7.26
N GLN A 420 32.43 -14.01 7.64
CA GLN A 420 32.92 -12.63 7.51
C GLN A 420 34.15 -12.35 8.39
N ARG A 421 34.19 -12.88 9.62
CA ARG A 421 35.33 -12.75 10.55
C ARG A 421 36.67 -13.22 10.00
N LYS A 422 36.67 -14.14 9.03
CA LYS A 422 37.90 -14.63 8.38
C LYS A 422 38.54 -13.61 7.43
N LYS A 423 37.87 -12.48 7.16
CA LYS A 423 38.35 -11.39 6.30
C LYS A 423 38.55 -10.16 7.17
N GLU A 424 39.78 -9.96 7.64
CA GLU A 424 40.19 -9.11 8.78
C GLU A 424 39.82 -7.60 8.73
N ASN A 425 39.15 -7.11 7.68
CA ASN A 425 38.81 -5.70 7.48
C ASN A 425 37.31 -5.45 7.16
N ARG A 426 36.40 -6.35 7.55
CA ARG A 426 34.95 -6.16 7.32
C ARG A 426 34.17 -6.03 8.62
N ARG A 427 33.45 -4.90 8.76
CA ARG A 427 32.36 -4.73 9.74
C ARG A 427 31.35 -5.88 9.51
N GLN A 428 30.99 -6.56 10.59
CA GLN A 428 30.25 -7.84 10.58
C GLN A 428 28.74 -7.61 10.60
N LEU A 429 27.97 -8.66 10.30
CA LEU A 429 26.56 -8.76 10.68
C LEU A 429 26.40 -8.46 12.18
N ARG A 430 25.50 -7.52 12.54
CA ARG A 430 25.20 -7.12 13.93
C ARG A 430 23.72 -7.22 14.31
N ALA A 431 22.81 -7.25 13.34
CA ALA A 431 21.37 -7.34 13.59
C ALA A 431 20.76 -8.58 12.93
N ILE A 432 19.79 -9.17 13.62
CA ILE A 432 18.73 -10.00 13.04
C ILE A 432 17.44 -9.25 13.33
N GLU A 433 16.90 -8.59 12.32
CA GLU A 433 15.62 -7.95 12.41
C GLU A 433 14.48 -8.95 12.34
N LEU A 434 13.42 -8.60 13.05
CA LEU A 434 12.11 -9.18 12.89
C LEU A 434 11.04 -8.08 12.82
N VAL A 435 10.37 -7.99 11.68
CA VAL A 435 9.07 -7.31 11.54
C VAL A 435 8.12 -7.89 12.59
N ALA A 436 7.65 -7.08 13.55
CA ALA A 436 7.24 -7.54 14.89
C ALA A 436 5.89 -8.28 15.01
N GLY A 437 5.57 -9.12 14.04
CA GLY A 437 4.53 -10.13 14.11
C GLY A 437 3.09 -9.61 14.01
N SER A 438 2.18 -10.50 13.62
CA SER A 438 0.78 -10.16 13.44
C SER A 438 -0.05 -10.57 14.66
N ARG A 439 -0.97 -9.70 15.06
CA ARG A 439 -2.03 -10.03 16.02
C ARG A 439 -2.96 -11.13 15.52
N ILE A 440 -2.96 -11.44 14.22
CA ILE A 440 -3.77 -12.51 13.62
C ILE A 440 -3.15 -13.89 13.97
N GLN A 441 -3.65 -14.48 15.05
CA GLN A 441 -3.24 -15.81 15.53
C GLN A 441 -3.78 -16.96 14.67
N ASP A 442 -4.88 -16.75 13.95
CA ASP A 442 -5.49 -17.73 13.05
C ASP A 442 -6.48 -17.07 12.09
N VAL A 443 -6.83 -17.73 10.98
CA VAL A 443 -7.90 -17.33 10.07
C VAL A 443 -8.75 -18.54 9.71
N PHE A 444 -9.99 -18.57 10.21
CA PHE A 444 -10.90 -19.70 10.03
C PHE A 444 -12.06 -19.36 9.07
N SER A 445 -12.43 -20.34 8.25
CA SER A 445 -13.56 -20.29 7.33
C SER A 445 -14.86 -20.64 8.07
N CYS A 446 -15.71 -19.65 8.30
CA CYS A 446 -17.07 -19.83 8.81
C CYS A 446 -18.07 -19.95 7.64
N ILE A 447 -18.70 -21.12 7.51
CA ILE A 447 -19.85 -21.31 6.62
C ILE A 447 -21.09 -20.88 7.40
N GLN A 448 -21.71 -19.77 7.00
CA GLN A 448 -23.02 -19.36 7.51
C GLN A 448 -24.10 -19.86 6.54
N PRO A 449 -25.20 -20.48 7.00
CA PRO A 449 -26.21 -21.09 6.12
C PRO A 449 -26.75 -20.15 5.04
N ASP A 450 -26.88 -18.86 5.36
CA ASP A 450 -27.49 -17.84 4.50
C ASP A 450 -26.47 -17.01 3.70
N VAL A 451 -25.18 -17.36 3.73
CA VAL A 451 -24.10 -16.63 3.03
C VAL A 451 -23.47 -17.55 1.98
N PRO A 452 -23.52 -17.20 0.68
CA PRO A 452 -23.10 -18.11 -0.40
C PRO A 452 -21.57 -18.33 -0.51
N TYR A 453 -20.78 -17.69 0.36
CA TYR A 453 -19.33 -17.82 0.42
C TYR A 453 -18.86 -17.98 1.87
N PRO A 454 -17.82 -18.77 2.14
CA PRO A 454 -17.23 -18.85 3.48
C PRO A 454 -16.71 -17.47 3.92
N LYS A 455 -17.14 -17.02 5.10
CA LYS A 455 -16.58 -15.83 5.74
C LYS A 455 -15.26 -16.22 6.40
N LEU A 456 -14.17 -15.57 6.02
CA LEU A 456 -12.91 -15.66 6.76
C LEU A 456 -13.03 -14.79 8.02
N ILE A 457 -12.74 -15.39 9.17
CA ILE A 457 -12.73 -14.72 10.47
C ILE A 457 -11.32 -14.84 11.04
N ALA A 458 -10.70 -13.70 11.33
CA ALA A 458 -9.39 -13.64 11.96
C ALA A 458 -9.52 -13.75 13.49
N LYS A 459 -8.75 -14.64 14.12
CA LYS A 459 -8.56 -14.65 15.57
C LYS A 459 -7.50 -13.61 15.93
N ILE A 460 -7.88 -12.56 16.64
CA ILE A 460 -6.99 -11.46 17.05
C ILE A 460 -6.50 -11.68 18.48
N ALA A 461 -5.20 -11.53 18.71
CA ALA A 461 -4.58 -11.56 20.04
C ALA A 461 -4.92 -10.30 20.88
N PRO A 462 -5.22 -10.46 22.17
CA PRO A 462 -5.22 -9.37 23.15
C PRO A 462 -3.84 -8.68 23.25
N ASP A 463 -3.83 -7.36 23.42
CA ASP A 463 -2.59 -6.54 23.42
C ASP A 463 -1.69 -6.76 24.65
N ASP A 464 -2.21 -7.38 25.70
CA ASP A 464 -1.51 -7.75 26.93
C ASP A 464 -0.82 -9.13 26.81
N GLU A 465 -1.35 -10.06 26.01
CA GLU A 465 -0.70 -11.35 25.73
C GLU A 465 0.51 -11.21 24.77
N LEU A 466 0.48 -10.21 23.89
CA LEU A 466 1.43 -10.10 22.77
C LEU A 466 2.91 -10.07 23.21
N PRO A 467 3.37 -9.19 24.13
CA PRO A 467 4.78 -9.16 24.51
C PRO A 467 5.25 -10.51 25.08
N GLY A 468 4.42 -11.14 25.92
CA GLY A 468 4.72 -12.45 26.52
C GLY A 468 4.85 -13.57 25.48
N ASN A 469 3.95 -13.60 24.49
CA ASN A 469 4.02 -14.56 23.39
C ASN A 469 5.29 -14.37 22.54
N VAL A 470 5.59 -13.13 22.15
CA VAL A 470 6.74 -12.82 21.27
C VAL A 470 8.06 -13.11 21.97
N ILE A 471 8.23 -12.65 23.22
CA ILE A 471 9.42 -12.92 24.03
C ILE A 471 9.53 -14.43 24.30
N GLY A 472 8.43 -15.10 24.66
CA GLY A 472 8.41 -16.54 24.94
C GLY A 472 8.82 -17.38 23.73
N ASN A 473 8.30 -17.08 22.52
CA ASN A 473 8.68 -17.77 21.29
C ASN A 473 10.14 -17.52 20.90
N LEU A 474 10.64 -16.29 21.11
CA LEU A 474 12.04 -15.93 20.90
C LEU A 474 12.96 -16.73 21.83
N LEU A 475 12.69 -16.75 23.14
CA LEU A 475 13.49 -17.48 24.12
C LEU A 475 13.41 -19.00 23.95
N ARG A 476 12.28 -19.53 23.48
CA ARG A 476 12.13 -20.94 23.12
C ARG A 476 12.97 -21.31 21.89
N GLY A 477 13.16 -20.39 20.94
CA GLY A 477 14.01 -20.59 19.76
C GLY A 477 15.51 -20.51 20.06
N ILE A 478 15.91 -19.59 20.93
CA ILE A 478 17.31 -19.26 21.20
C ILE A 478 17.79 -19.95 22.48
N SER A 479 18.34 -21.16 22.31
CA SER A 479 18.96 -21.89 23.42
C SER A 479 20.09 -21.08 24.09
N PRO A 480 20.42 -21.31 25.37
CA PRO A 480 21.49 -20.59 26.07
C PRO A 480 22.81 -20.58 25.30
N LYS A 481 23.19 -21.70 24.66
CA LYS A 481 24.38 -21.78 23.81
C LYS A 481 24.32 -20.83 22.60
N LEU A 482 23.16 -20.71 21.93
CA LEU A 482 23.00 -19.75 20.83
C LEU A 482 23.08 -18.31 21.34
N THR A 483 22.51 -18.00 22.51
CA THR A 483 22.68 -16.70 23.15
C THR A 483 24.16 -16.37 23.38
N GLU A 484 24.97 -17.32 23.86
CA GLU A 484 26.41 -17.08 24.03
C GLU A 484 27.13 -16.88 22.70
N GLU A 485 26.80 -17.67 21.66
CA GLU A 485 27.40 -17.54 20.34
C GLU A 485 27.00 -16.24 19.61
N LEU A 486 25.77 -15.74 19.79
CA LEU A 486 25.29 -14.45 19.30
C LEU A 486 25.93 -13.29 20.05
N ASN A 487 25.94 -13.34 21.39
CA ASN A 487 26.50 -12.27 22.23
C ASN A 487 28.03 -12.14 22.02
N ALA A 488 28.77 -13.24 21.85
CA ALA A 488 30.20 -13.23 21.49
C ALA A 488 30.48 -12.72 20.05
N ARG A 489 29.43 -12.52 19.25
CA ARG A 489 29.46 -11.88 17.93
C ARG A 489 28.86 -10.49 17.93
N GLU A 490 28.33 -10.05 19.08
CA GLU A 490 27.56 -8.82 19.26
C GLU A 490 26.44 -8.73 18.20
N VAL A 491 25.77 -9.87 17.97
CA VAL A 491 24.58 -9.95 17.13
C VAL A 491 23.36 -9.81 18.04
N CYS A 492 22.51 -8.83 17.74
CA CYS A 492 21.27 -8.56 18.46
C CYS A 492 20.04 -8.86 17.61
N TRP A 493 18.94 -9.22 18.27
CA TRP A 493 17.62 -9.27 17.67
C TRP A 493 16.98 -7.89 17.75
N CYS A 494 16.59 -7.33 16.60
CA CYS A 494 15.97 -6.01 16.49
C CYS A 494 14.49 -6.20 16.12
N PHE A 495 13.58 -5.79 17.00
CA PHE A 495 12.16 -5.78 16.68
C PHE A 495 11.81 -4.48 15.97
N GLU A 496 11.25 -4.58 14.77
CA GLU A 496 10.79 -3.43 14.02
C GLU A 496 9.36 -3.06 14.40
N LEU A 497 9.13 -1.77 14.63
CA LEU A 497 7.79 -1.22 14.85
C LEU A 497 7.08 -1.14 13.51
N GLU A 498 5.87 -1.66 13.42
CA GLU A 498 5.04 -1.66 12.22
C GLU A 498 3.69 -0.95 12.47
N PRO A 499 3.44 0.23 11.88
CA PRO A 499 2.28 1.04 12.23
C PRO A 499 0.95 0.35 11.86
N GLY A 500 -0.02 0.41 12.77
CA GLY A 500 -1.39 -0.04 12.50
C GLY A 500 -1.96 -1.03 13.54
N PRO A 501 -3.28 -1.26 13.51
CA PRO A 501 -3.98 -1.95 14.61
C PRO A 501 -3.74 -3.47 14.65
N LEU A 502 -3.11 -4.06 13.63
CA LEU A 502 -2.92 -5.51 13.48
C LEU A 502 -1.51 -5.99 13.85
N ASN A 503 -0.60 -5.09 14.24
CA ASN A 503 0.78 -5.42 14.60
C ASN A 503 0.96 -5.37 16.12
N ALA A 504 1.92 -6.15 16.63
CA ALA A 504 2.18 -6.23 18.08
C ALA A 504 3.06 -5.08 18.59
N LEU A 505 3.95 -4.56 17.75
CA LEU A 505 4.76 -3.37 17.97
C LEU A 505 4.36 -2.36 16.91
N ARG A 506 3.75 -1.23 17.30
CA ARG A 506 3.04 -0.33 16.36
C ARG A 506 3.02 1.15 16.75
N ASP A 507 3.40 1.45 18.00
CA ASP A 507 3.31 2.76 18.62
C ASP A 507 4.29 2.86 19.81
N GLU A 508 4.45 4.07 20.37
CA GLU A 508 5.31 4.31 21.54
C GLU A 508 4.89 3.46 22.76
N GLU A 509 3.58 3.28 22.97
CA GLU A 509 3.07 2.51 24.13
C GLU A 509 3.48 1.03 24.04
N THR A 510 3.33 0.42 22.86
CA THR A 510 3.72 -0.96 22.61
C THR A 510 5.24 -1.16 22.69
N LEU A 511 6.06 -0.20 22.21
CA LEU A 511 7.52 -0.21 22.41
C LEU A 511 7.90 -0.28 23.90
N VAL A 512 7.35 0.63 24.69
CA VAL A 512 7.61 0.71 26.13
C VAL A 512 7.10 -0.52 26.88
N ARG A 513 5.92 -1.04 26.52
CA ARG A 513 5.35 -2.26 27.10
C ARG A 513 6.23 -3.48 26.79
N PHE A 514 6.70 -3.61 25.55
CA PHE A 514 7.56 -4.71 25.11
C PHE A 514 8.91 -4.70 25.83
N ARG A 515 9.53 -3.51 25.95
CA ARG A 515 10.76 -3.28 26.71
C ARG A 515 10.59 -3.73 28.18
N LYS A 516 9.50 -3.32 28.83
CA LYS A 516 9.21 -3.66 30.24
C LYS A 516 9.02 -5.17 30.45
N GLU A 517 8.28 -5.85 29.58
CA GLU A 517 8.09 -7.30 29.70
C GLU A 517 9.38 -8.09 29.43
N PHE A 518 10.25 -7.61 28.52
CA PHE A 518 11.57 -8.21 28.32
C PHE A 518 12.47 -8.07 29.55
N ASP A 519 12.54 -6.88 30.16
CA ASP A 519 13.38 -6.65 31.34
C ASP A 519 12.91 -7.46 32.55
N LYS A 520 11.59 -7.62 32.72
CA LYS A 520 10.97 -8.52 33.70
C LYS A 520 11.37 -9.99 33.44
N THR A 521 11.29 -10.44 32.18
CA THR A 521 11.67 -11.81 31.78
C THR A 521 13.18 -12.07 31.91
N ARG A 522 14.02 -11.03 31.82
CA ARG A 522 15.48 -11.13 31.92
C ARG A 522 16.00 -11.43 33.33
N GLN A 523 15.20 -11.25 34.37
CA GLN A 523 15.64 -11.39 35.76
C GLN A 523 16.11 -12.84 36.05
N GLY A 524 17.43 -13.02 36.17
CA GLY A 524 18.07 -14.30 36.44
C GLY A 524 18.50 -15.13 35.21
N ILE A 525 18.29 -14.66 33.98
CA ILE A 525 18.63 -15.43 32.76
C ILE A 525 19.52 -14.60 31.82
N LYS A 526 20.57 -15.25 31.29
CA LYS A 526 21.41 -14.70 30.21
C LYS A 526 20.61 -14.74 28.91
N LEU A 527 19.99 -13.62 28.55
CA LEU A 527 19.17 -13.46 27.34
C LEU A 527 20.02 -13.04 26.12
N PRO A 528 19.53 -13.30 24.89
CA PRO A 528 20.06 -12.65 23.69
C PRO A 528 19.98 -11.12 23.84
N LEU A 529 20.88 -10.42 23.14
CA LEU A 529 20.78 -8.98 22.99
C LEU A 529 19.50 -8.66 22.21
N LEU A 530 18.52 -8.04 22.88
CA LEU A 530 17.22 -7.66 22.29
C LEU A 530 17.12 -6.13 22.27
N GLY A 531 16.81 -5.62 21.08
CA GLY A 531 16.63 -4.21 20.80
C GLY A 531 15.53 -3.97 19.78
N PHE A 532 15.55 -2.78 19.18
CA PHE A 532 14.58 -2.33 18.18
C PHE A 532 15.28 -1.96 16.88
N ASN A 533 14.58 -2.14 15.74
CA ASN A 533 14.90 -1.41 14.52
C ASN A 533 14.20 -0.05 14.56
N LEU A 534 14.93 1.02 14.23
CA LEU A 534 14.33 2.32 13.97
C LEU A 534 14.17 2.49 12.46
N ASP A 535 13.05 2.05 11.91
CA ASP A 535 12.61 2.58 10.62
C ASP A 535 12.01 3.98 10.79
N ILE A 536 12.59 4.93 10.05
CA ILE A 536 12.24 6.34 10.15
C ILE A 536 10.80 6.61 9.66
N ALA A 537 10.32 5.88 8.66
CA ALA A 537 8.96 6.07 8.15
C ALA A 537 7.92 5.51 9.12
N HIS A 538 8.10 4.27 9.60
CA HIS A 538 7.20 3.60 10.53
C HIS A 538 7.08 4.34 11.85
N TRP A 539 8.20 4.78 12.45
CA TRP A 539 8.19 5.56 13.69
C TRP A 539 7.49 6.91 13.50
N ARG A 540 7.70 7.59 12.34
CA ARG A 540 6.98 8.83 12.00
C ARG A 540 5.46 8.59 11.86
N ILE A 541 5.05 7.54 11.15
CA ILE A 541 3.62 7.20 10.93
C ILE A 541 2.94 6.83 12.25
N ALA A 542 3.67 6.19 13.17
CA ALA A 542 3.23 5.91 14.53
C ALA A 542 3.15 7.17 15.44
N GLY A 543 3.47 8.35 14.93
CA GLY A 543 3.42 9.63 15.64
C GLY A 543 4.62 9.89 16.57
N ILE A 544 5.64 9.03 16.54
CA ILE A 544 6.87 9.19 17.33
C ILE A 544 7.70 10.31 16.69
N LYS A 545 8.29 11.16 17.52
CA LYS A 545 9.11 12.29 17.08
C LYS A 545 10.59 12.03 17.32
N PRO A 546 11.50 12.54 16.47
CA PRO A 546 12.94 12.37 16.66
C PRO A 546 13.40 12.80 18.07
N GLU A 547 12.90 13.94 18.56
CA GLU A 547 13.29 14.49 19.86
C GLU A 547 12.83 13.66 21.07
N SER A 548 11.80 12.81 20.94
CA SER A 548 11.38 11.93 22.04
C SER A 548 12.23 10.66 22.14
N VAL A 549 12.77 10.12 21.04
CA VAL A 549 13.48 8.82 21.01
C VAL A 549 14.55 8.65 22.09
N LEU A 550 15.35 9.70 22.35
CA LEU A 550 16.45 9.67 23.30
C LEU A 550 16.01 9.85 24.77
N SER A 551 14.82 10.38 25.01
CA SER A 551 14.22 10.58 26.33
C SER A 551 13.11 9.58 26.66
N MET A 552 12.60 8.87 25.64
CA MET A 552 11.51 7.91 25.71
C MET A 552 11.82 6.85 26.77
N ASP A 553 10.91 6.73 27.74
CA ASP A 553 10.97 5.72 28.81
C ASP A 553 12.33 5.75 29.54
N GLU A 554 12.69 6.95 30.03
CA GLU A 554 13.96 7.26 30.73
C GLU A 554 15.21 7.06 29.85
N GLY A 555 15.02 7.08 28.53
CA GLY A 555 16.05 6.86 27.51
C GLY A 555 16.39 5.39 27.26
N GLU A 556 15.69 4.45 27.89
CA GLU A 556 15.93 3.01 27.73
C GLU A 556 15.64 2.50 26.31
N ILE A 557 14.70 3.13 25.60
CA ILE A 557 14.43 2.80 24.19
C ILE A 557 15.62 3.22 23.30
N GLY A 558 16.15 4.44 23.50
CA GLY A 558 17.33 4.94 22.79
C GLY A 558 18.55 4.01 22.88
N LYS A 559 18.85 3.53 24.10
CA LYS A 559 19.94 2.57 24.39
C LYS A 559 19.75 1.18 23.75
N ARG A 560 18.56 0.89 23.21
CA ARG A 560 18.13 -0.40 22.65
C ARG A 560 17.93 -0.39 21.14
N ILE A 561 18.10 0.73 20.45
CA ILE A 561 18.03 0.77 18.98
C ILE A 561 19.30 0.13 18.41
N GLY A 562 19.18 -1.08 17.85
CA GLY A 562 20.29 -1.89 17.34
C GLY A 562 20.53 -1.72 15.84
N HIS A 563 19.47 -1.44 15.08
CA HIS A 563 19.52 -1.14 13.65
C HIS A 563 18.67 0.08 13.29
N CYS A 564 18.75 0.53 12.04
CA CYS A 564 17.97 1.66 11.55
C CYS A 564 17.73 1.56 10.04
N HIS A 565 16.48 1.76 9.63
CA HIS A 565 16.06 1.85 8.23
C HIS A 565 15.68 3.29 7.84
N ALA A 566 15.72 3.52 6.53
CA ALA A 566 15.23 4.71 5.89
C ALA A 566 14.53 4.34 4.58
N ALA A 567 13.21 4.57 4.52
CA ALA A 567 12.39 4.39 3.32
C ALA A 567 11.72 5.71 2.88
N GLY A 568 11.38 5.83 1.59
CA GLY A 568 10.50 6.91 1.14
C GLY A 568 9.09 6.76 1.70
N HIS A 569 8.46 7.88 2.02
CA HIS A 569 7.21 7.89 2.78
C HIS A 569 6.47 9.22 2.67
N ASP A 570 5.20 9.21 3.04
CA ASP A 570 4.32 10.37 3.15
C ASP A 570 4.00 10.68 4.64
N GLU A 571 3.22 11.73 4.94
CA GLU A 571 2.66 11.96 6.27
C GLU A 571 1.84 10.79 6.82
N ARG A 572 1.22 9.96 5.98
CA ARG A 572 0.29 8.90 6.42
C ARG A 572 0.56 7.49 5.86
N ALA A 573 1.62 7.30 5.10
CA ALA A 573 1.92 6.02 4.45
C ALA A 573 3.43 5.75 4.35
N HIS A 574 3.80 4.50 4.59
CA HIS A 574 5.09 3.94 4.19
C HIS A 574 4.99 3.54 2.72
N PHE A 575 6.00 3.87 1.93
CA PHE A 575 6.03 3.57 0.50
C PHE A 575 7.35 2.89 0.13
N GLY A 576 7.40 1.56 0.26
CA GLY A 576 8.54 0.73 -0.16
C GLY A 576 8.91 0.82 -1.65
N ASP A 577 8.16 1.56 -2.47
CA ASP A 577 8.48 1.86 -3.88
C ASP A 577 8.81 3.35 -4.16
N VAL A 578 8.73 4.27 -3.18
CA VAL A 578 9.04 5.69 -3.37
C VAL A 578 10.49 5.99 -3.01
N LYS A 579 11.27 6.43 -4.00
CA LYS A 579 12.69 6.76 -3.81
C LYS A 579 12.86 7.95 -2.87
N ILE A 580 13.89 7.91 -2.03
CA ILE A 580 14.32 9.08 -1.26
C ILE A 580 14.84 10.16 -2.22
N VAL A 581 14.29 11.38 -2.14
CA VAL A 581 14.64 12.54 -2.95
C VAL A 581 15.25 13.66 -2.12
N ALA A 582 15.91 14.62 -2.79
CA ALA A 582 16.57 15.75 -2.12
C ALA A 582 15.63 16.59 -1.22
N ALA A 583 14.33 16.63 -1.52
CA ALA A 583 13.33 17.37 -0.76
C ALA A 583 13.10 16.78 0.65
N ASP A 584 13.27 15.46 0.82
CA ASP A 584 12.95 14.77 2.08
C ASP A 584 14.00 15.06 3.17
N LYS A 585 15.12 15.73 2.82
CA LYS A 585 16.21 16.08 3.75
C LYS A 585 15.68 16.74 5.02
N ALA A 586 14.66 17.60 4.92
CA ALA A 586 14.09 18.30 6.07
C ALA A 586 13.43 17.34 7.08
N VAL A 587 12.82 16.25 6.60
CA VAL A 587 12.23 15.20 7.44
C VAL A 587 13.31 14.27 7.99
N PHE A 588 14.24 13.82 7.15
CA PHE A 588 15.27 12.87 7.56
C PHE A 588 16.35 13.46 8.48
N SER A 589 16.70 14.75 8.37
CA SER A 589 17.84 15.29 9.12
C SER A 589 17.69 15.15 10.65
N PRO A 590 16.55 15.52 11.28
CA PRO A 590 16.35 15.28 12.72
C PRO A 590 16.51 13.81 13.14
N TRP A 591 15.99 12.87 12.35
CA TRP A 591 16.14 11.44 12.61
C TRP A 591 17.59 10.96 12.46
N LEU A 592 18.31 11.41 11.42
CA LEU A 592 19.72 11.06 11.23
C LEU A 592 20.62 11.62 12.35
N GLU A 593 20.28 12.78 12.94
CA GLU A 593 20.97 13.28 14.13
C GLU A 593 20.68 12.44 15.39
N VAL A 594 19.46 11.92 15.54
CA VAL A 594 19.13 10.94 16.59
C VAL A 594 19.92 9.65 16.40
N VAL A 595 20.01 9.13 15.17
CA VAL A 595 20.80 7.92 14.85
C VAL A 595 22.31 8.13 15.09
N LYS A 596 22.85 9.33 14.81
CA LYS A 596 24.25 9.68 15.16
C LYS A 596 24.47 9.70 16.67
N LYS A 597 23.56 10.31 17.43
CA LYS A 597 23.60 10.31 18.90
C LYS A 597 23.53 8.89 19.47
N ILE A 598 22.60 8.07 18.97
CA ILE A 598 22.49 6.63 19.29
C ILE A 598 23.82 5.91 19.00
N SER A 599 24.40 6.12 17.82
CA SER A 599 25.67 5.48 17.41
C SER A 599 26.86 5.87 18.31
N ALA A 600 26.88 7.12 18.80
CA ALA A 600 27.92 7.65 19.67
C ALA A 600 27.74 7.34 21.17
N GLN A 601 26.61 6.75 21.59
CA GLN A 601 26.38 6.36 22.98
C GLN A 601 27.38 5.28 23.42
N LYS A 602 28.15 5.57 24.48
CA LYS A 602 29.06 4.61 25.13
C LYS A 602 28.31 3.57 25.96
N GLU A 603 27.24 4.00 26.64
CA GLU A 603 26.41 3.15 27.49
C GLU A 603 25.18 2.70 26.72
N ARG A 604 25.16 1.43 26.29
CA ARG A 604 24.11 0.87 25.45
C ARG A 604 23.71 -0.53 25.93
N CYS A 605 22.43 -0.86 25.78
CA CYS A 605 21.91 -2.19 26.09
C CYS A 605 22.20 -3.21 24.97
N VAL A 606 22.30 -2.73 23.73
CA VAL A 606 22.64 -3.53 22.54
C VAL A 606 23.69 -2.82 21.66
N PRO A 607 24.55 -3.57 20.94
CA PRO A 607 25.43 -3.01 19.92
C PRO A 607 24.62 -2.33 18.81
N PHE A 608 25.14 -1.23 18.24
CA PHE A 608 24.58 -0.68 17.01
C PHE A 608 25.24 -1.33 15.79
N SER A 609 24.45 -1.58 14.76
CA SER A 609 24.89 -2.00 13.42
C SER A 609 25.90 -1.08 12.74
N GLN A 610 26.00 0.18 13.18
CA GLN A 610 26.80 1.25 12.54
C GLN A 610 26.37 1.54 11.09
N CYS A 611 25.13 1.20 10.74
CA CYS A 611 24.57 1.36 9.40
C CYS A 611 23.16 1.97 9.48
N VAL A 612 22.79 2.74 8.46
CA VAL A 612 21.39 2.99 8.09
C VAL A 612 21.12 2.22 6.80
N SER A 613 20.19 1.28 6.82
CA SER A 613 19.76 0.55 5.63
C SER A 613 18.72 1.38 4.87
N LEU A 614 18.91 1.53 3.56
CA LEU A 614 17.85 2.01 2.69
C LEU A 614 16.88 0.85 2.44
N GLU A 615 15.64 1.01 2.89
CA GLU A 615 14.55 0.09 2.65
C GLU A 615 13.77 0.50 1.40
N PHE A 616 13.52 -0.48 0.52
CA PHE A 616 12.92 -0.22 -0.79
C PHE A 616 12.32 -1.51 -1.40
N GLU A 617 11.27 -2.01 -0.74
CA GLU A 617 10.56 -3.28 -1.00
C GLU A 617 10.15 -3.54 -2.46
N ALA A 618 9.90 -2.49 -3.27
CA ALA A 618 9.29 -2.63 -4.60
C ALA A 618 9.98 -1.80 -5.70
N ALA A 619 11.31 -1.67 -5.61
CA ALA A 619 12.15 -1.08 -6.64
C ALA A 619 11.88 -1.64 -8.05
N ARG A 620 11.80 -0.76 -9.06
CA ARG A 620 11.72 -1.18 -10.48
C ARG A 620 13.04 -1.05 -11.24
N ASP A 621 13.98 -0.24 -10.75
CA ASP A 621 15.30 -0.01 -11.34
C ASP A 621 16.36 0.07 -10.23
N THR A 622 17.45 -0.68 -10.35
CA THR A 622 18.58 -0.65 -9.41
C THR A 622 19.24 0.74 -9.34
N ARG A 623 19.10 1.57 -10.37
CA ARG A 623 19.61 2.94 -10.40
C ARG A 623 18.86 3.89 -9.46
N GLU A 624 17.59 3.64 -9.20
CA GLU A 624 16.83 4.44 -8.22
C GLU A 624 17.30 4.10 -6.80
N VAL A 625 17.62 2.83 -6.55
CA VAL A 625 18.25 2.36 -5.32
C VAL A 625 19.62 3.01 -5.11
N GLU A 626 20.47 3.02 -6.14
CA GLU A 626 21.79 3.70 -6.14
C GLU A 626 21.65 5.19 -5.81
N ALA A 627 20.76 5.89 -6.51
CA ALA A 627 20.53 7.31 -6.31
C ALA A 627 20.05 7.63 -4.89
N SER A 628 19.12 6.84 -4.33
CA SER A 628 18.64 6.99 -2.96
C SER A 628 19.71 6.67 -1.92
N ALA A 629 20.51 5.62 -2.11
CA ALA A 629 21.63 5.27 -1.23
C ALA A 629 22.71 6.38 -1.23
N ASP A 630 23.02 6.96 -2.39
CA ASP A 630 23.95 8.10 -2.50
C ASP A 630 23.39 9.42 -1.94
N ILE A 631 22.07 9.62 -1.96
CA ILE A 631 21.42 10.75 -1.26
C ILE A 631 21.54 10.56 0.25
N LEU A 632 21.11 9.40 0.77
CA LEU A 632 21.15 9.06 2.19
C LEU A 632 22.59 9.13 2.74
N ARG A 633 23.56 8.56 2.01
CA ARG A 633 24.99 8.64 2.35
C ARG A 633 25.49 10.08 2.43
N ARG A 634 25.10 10.94 1.48
CA ARG A 634 25.49 12.37 1.53
C ARG A 634 24.88 13.09 2.73
N TRP A 635 23.67 12.75 3.17
CA TRP A 635 23.08 13.35 4.39
C TRP A 635 23.74 12.85 5.67
N ILE A 636 24.14 11.57 5.71
CA ILE A 636 24.91 11.01 6.82
C ILE A 636 26.29 11.69 6.92
N LEU A 637 26.96 11.93 5.77
CA LEU A 637 28.30 12.53 5.72
C LEU A 637 28.33 14.06 5.85
N LYS A 638 27.35 14.82 5.33
CA LYS A 638 27.44 16.29 5.26
C LYS A 638 27.13 17.05 6.55
N SER A 639 26.46 16.44 7.54
CA SER A 639 26.12 17.15 8.78
C SER A 639 27.32 17.53 9.64
N THR A 640 28.53 17.08 9.29
CA THR A 640 29.76 17.34 10.04
C THR A 640 30.63 18.44 9.44
N GLN A 641 30.20 19.10 8.35
CA GLN A 641 31.02 20.10 7.63
C GLN A 641 30.35 21.45 7.35
N ASP A 642 29.03 21.58 7.41
CA ASP A 642 28.34 22.84 7.05
C ASP A 642 28.05 23.76 8.28
N ASP A 643 28.49 23.38 9.51
CA ASP A 643 28.29 24.12 10.78
C ASP A 643 29.61 24.74 11.36
N SER A 644 30.62 24.96 10.51
CA SER A 644 31.90 25.62 10.85
C SER A 644 32.28 26.71 9.84
#